data_AF-A0A8J6CDF9-F1
#
_entry.id   AF-A0A8J6CDF9-F1
#
_cell.length_a   1.000
_cell.length_b   1.000
_cell.length_c   1.000
_cell.angle_alpha   90.00
_cell.angle_beta   90.00
_cell.angle_gamma   90.00
#
_symmetry.space_group_name_H-M   'P 1'
#
loop_
_entity.id
_entity.type
_entity.pdbx_description
1 polymer ?
#
loop_
_entity_poly.entity_id
_entity_poly.type
_entity_poly.pdbx_seq_one_letter_code
_entity_poly.pdbx_strand_id
1 'polypeptide(L)'
;MPLAHQAPNAGRAPVGGGGGGGGGGGGRGRGPAVKRQPWNNDFANDFIKRDENVAHLAPAPPVALAPPAARVPAPTPQRVPSGVAGALGGGRAPLPPAGGRAGAHPTPIASEALNETIAKCQQHIYVGDRVRDRHSGRLGVAMYVGPADFARGNTVVGLRLDAKRTTTDCDGKFKGERYFRCTPGHGLYIPFEDADVLEADGAEAGAFAAAAAAPGGGGGGGAAARAPPSGGGGGGGGGGGGGGSANPNARAAPSAALPPPEDLAALEAEVRDLVGLAEVKSMLESLRNSVEVQRRRAHLGVREDRVLHMLFLGNPGTGKTKVAKLVARMMRALGVLDKGQLVEVTRKDLIGPHHGETAQLTSDAVKRALGGVLFIDEAYALKHEGSSDSGGQEAVNTLVKEIEDHQNEVVVILAGYQREMSAFLSSNSGLQSRFPHVFTFSDYSPDEMAQILRVMVKERGFVLEHKLLDEARLTALVQSLVKGTEAAKGNGRMVRNVVERAIKRQTDRVFRLGTVSRERLVTLTEGDFHEAQQSEQSMADVLARLDGVIGLDDAKAFMRSLGAQLQVKLERKEAGLPAGGEQSLHMLFVGNPGTGKTTMARMVASLLKALGMLRLGHVIETDRGSLVAGYAGQTAIKTRSVVESALGGVLIVDEAYALVEDAKDSFGREALDTLVKMLEDNRDDVVAILAGYPHEMKQLVAINPGLASRFPTTVTFHDYTAAQLMAIADKMLGEEQLVLAPDARAKLLAQLAKVAAAGDKAGGNARAVRNALEQAKRQQALRLVSIPGKKSADTLVLLTVDDMPGA
;
A
#
# COMPACT_ATOMS: atom_id res chain seq x y z
N MET A 1 72.52 -17.78 -24.76
CA MET A 1 73.47 -16.68 -25.03
C MET A 1 72.85 -15.38 -24.52
N PRO A 2 73.61 -14.54 -23.79
CA PRO A 2 73.16 -13.23 -23.28
C PRO A 2 73.61 -12.08 -24.20
N LEU A 3 73.05 -10.87 -24.01
CA LEU A 3 73.55 -9.52 -24.37
C LEU A 3 72.45 -8.51 -23.96
N ALA A 4 72.67 -7.24 -23.59
CA ALA A 4 73.73 -6.60 -22.77
C ALA A 4 73.27 -5.16 -22.40
N HIS A 5 73.84 -4.62 -21.33
CA HIS A 5 73.99 -3.20 -20.93
C HIS A 5 73.29 -2.07 -21.73
N GLN A 6 72.72 -1.07 -21.02
CA GLN A 6 73.46 0.16 -20.62
C GLN A 6 72.64 1.09 -19.68
N ALA A 7 73.35 1.74 -18.76
CA ALA A 7 72.96 2.97 -18.04
C ALA A 7 73.83 4.13 -18.63
N PRO A 8 73.85 5.40 -18.13
CA PRO A 8 73.23 6.00 -16.92
C PRO A 8 72.66 7.44 -17.12
N ASN A 9 72.21 8.13 -16.05
CA ASN A 9 72.94 9.23 -15.39
C ASN A 9 72.06 10.23 -14.56
N ALA A 10 72.71 10.86 -13.59
CA ALA A 10 72.27 11.71 -12.47
C ALA A 10 71.38 12.95 -12.72
N GLY A 11 70.75 13.47 -11.63
CA GLY A 11 69.99 14.74 -11.66
C GLY A 11 69.42 15.28 -10.33
N ARG A 12 70.28 15.57 -9.33
CA ARG A 12 70.14 16.53 -8.18
C ARG A 12 68.75 16.92 -7.58
N ALA A 13 68.68 16.89 -6.24
CA ALA A 13 67.75 17.70 -5.42
C ALA A 13 68.15 19.20 -5.39
N PRO A 14 67.27 20.12 -4.91
CA PRO A 14 67.37 20.58 -3.51
C PRO A 14 66.00 20.83 -2.81
N VAL A 15 65.83 20.48 -1.52
CA VAL A 15 65.99 21.30 -0.28
C VAL A 15 64.93 22.39 -0.04
N GLY A 16 64.33 22.36 1.16
CA GLY A 16 63.59 23.46 1.80
C GLY A 16 62.17 23.08 2.21
N GLY A 17 61.74 23.10 3.48
CA GLY A 17 62.45 23.43 4.72
C GLY A 17 61.50 24.10 5.73
N GLY A 18 61.78 23.97 7.03
CA GLY A 18 61.19 24.84 8.06
C GLY A 18 60.18 24.20 9.03
N GLY A 19 60.69 23.84 10.21
CA GLY A 19 60.12 24.15 11.54
C GLY A 19 58.73 23.62 11.94
N GLY A 20 58.50 23.14 13.16
CA GLY A 20 59.43 22.94 14.28
C GLY A 20 58.82 23.30 15.64
N GLY A 21 59.01 22.45 16.64
CA GLY A 21 58.74 22.72 18.06
C GLY A 21 57.26 22.70 18.48
N GLY A 22 56.90 22.23 19.68
CA GLY A 22 57.73 21.56 20.70
C GLY A 22 57.20 21.77 22.12
N GLY A 23 57.24 20.71 22.94
CA GLY A 23 57.01 20.75 24.40
C GLY A 23 55.54 20.87 24.84
N GLY A 24 55.13 20.30 25.98
CA GLY A 24 55.87 19.39 26.87
C GLY A 24 55.21 19.22 28.24
N GLY A 25 55.33 18.03 28.84
CA GLY A 25 54.93 17.71 30.23
C GLY A 25 53.42 17.56 30.47
N GLY A 26 52.94 16.70 31.37
CA GLY A 26 53.64 15.69 32.18
C GLY A 26 52.77 15.23 33.37
N GLY A 27 52.63 13.91 33.59
CA GLY A 27 51.88 13.35 34.72
C GLY A 27 51.86 11.82 34.70
N ARG A 28 52.22 11.17 35.82
CA ARG A 28 52.44 9.71 35.90
C ARG A 28 51.30 9.00 36.66
N GLY A 29 50.88 7.83 36.19
CA GLY A 29 49.99 6.90 36.91
C GLY A 29 50.26 5.44 36.48
N ARG A 30 50.53 4.55 37.44
CA ARG A 30 51.13 3.20 37.26
C ARG A 30 50.20 2.19 36.54
N GLY A 31 50.79 1.17 35.89
CA GLY A 31 50.11 0.11 35.10
C GLY A 31 49.45 -1.02 35.93
N PRO A 32 49.36 -2.29 35.43
CA PRO A 32 50.32 -2.97 34.56
C PRO A 32 49.77 -3.45 33.20
N ALA A 33 50.63 -4.08 32.38
CA ALA A 33 50.35 -4.48 31.00
C ALA A 33 50.39 -6.01 30.79
N VAL A 34 49.59 -6.51 29.84
CA VAL A 34 49.81 -7.81 29.17
C VAL A 34 49.70 -7.60 27.66
N LYS A 35 50.72 -8.05 26.92
CA LYS A 35 50.82 -7.89 25.46
C LYS A 35 49.93 -8.91 24.74
N ARG A 36 49.30 -8.50 23.64
CA ARG A 36 48.90 -9.39 22.53
C ARG A 36 49.53 -8.89 21.23
N GLN A 37 50.18 -9.80 20.51
CA GLN A 37 50.63 -9.66 19.13
C GLN A 37 50.54 -11.03 18.45
N PRO A 38 50.61 -11.11 17.11
CA PRO A 38 49.58 -11.79 16.33
C PRO A 38 49.91 -13.25 16.00
N TRP A 39 48.88 -13.97 15.54
CA TRP A 39 49.06 -15.23 14.82
C TRP A 39 48.89 -15.01 13.33
N ASN A 40 49.79 -15.61 12.55
CA ASN A 40 49.74 -15.70 11.10
C ASN A 40 49.56 -17.17 10.70
N ASN A 41 49.10 -17.41 9.48
CA ASN A 41 48.90 -18.77 8.95
C ASN A 41 50.19 -19.57 8.88
N ASP A 42 50.10 -20.87 9.18
CA ASP A 42 50.49 -21.96 8.28
C ASP A 42 50.29 -23.31 9.01
N PHE A 43 49.40 -24.17 8.51
CA PHE A 43 49.50 -25.63 8.66
C PHE A 43 48.51 -26.34 7.73
N ALA A 44 49.02 -26.79 6.59
CA ALA A 44 48.41 -27.83 5.76
C ALA A 44 49.49 -28.89 5.49
N ASN A 45 49.07 -30.14 5.26
CA ASN A 45 49.89 -31.36 5.20
C ASN A 45 50.51 -31.80 6.54
N ASP A 46 49.81 -32.68 7.27
CA ASP A 46 50.36 -34.02 7.47
C ASP A 46 49.25 -35.06 7.79
N PHE A 47 49.61 -36.35 7.75
CA PHE A 47 48.80 -37.54 8.07
C PHE A 47 47.77 -38.06 7.05
N ILE A 48 48.30 -38.78 6.05
CA ILE A 48 47.70 -40.02 5.55
C ILE A 48 48.46 -41.21 6.15
N LYS A 49 47.79 -42.13 6.86
CA LYS A 49 47.98 -43.61 6.84
C LYS A 49 47.29 -44.34 8.01
N ARG A 50 46.73 -45.52 7.69
CA ARG A 50 46.20 -46.59 8.56
C ARG A 50 44.85 -46.28 9.26
N ASP A 51 43.90 -47.20 9.37
CA ASP A 51 43.92 -48.65 9.08
C ASP A 51 42.81 -49.14 8.13
N GLU A 52 43.06 -50.30 7.53
CA GLU A 52 42.15 -51.04 6.66
C GLU A 52 41.22 -51.95 7.50
N ASN A 53 39.93 -52.03 7.16
CA ASN A 53 39.26 -53.33 7.14
C ASN A 53 38.07 -53.35 6.18
N VAL A 54 37.93 -54.43 5.41
CA VAL A 54 37.04 -54.52 4.24
C VAL A 54 35.87 -55.46 4.52
N ALA A 55 34.65 -55.00 4.24
CA ALA A 55 33.50 -55.87 4.02
C ALA A 55 32.65 -55.33 2.86
N HIS A 56 32.55 -56.09 1.77
CA HIS A 56 31.77 -55.73 0.59
C HIS A 56 30.26 -55.86 0.84
N LEU A 57 29.48 -54.86 0.44
CA LEU A 57 28.05 -54.99 0.12
C LEU A 57 27.73 -54.08 -1.07
N ALA A 58 26.98 -54.60 -2.03
CA ALA A 58 26.77 -53.99 -3.35
C ALA A 58 25.78 -52.80 -3.30
N PRO A 59 25.86 -51.85 -4.27
CA PRO A 59 24.91 -50.74 -4.35
C PRO A 59 23.50 -51.22 -4.70
N ALA A 60 22.50 -50.66 -4.02
CA ALA A 60 21.08 -50.94 -4.28
C ALA A 60 20.62 -50.31 -5.62
N PRO A 61 19.66 -50.94 -6.34
CA PRO A 61 19.24 -50.49 -7.66
C PRO A 61 18.32 -49.25 -7.62
N PRO A 62 18.20 -48.50 -8.73
CA PRO A 62 17.35 -47.31 -8.79
C PRO A 62 15.85 -47.65 -8.72
N VAL A 63 15.09 -46.82 -8.00
CA VAL A 63 13.64 -46.96 -7.87
C VAL A 63 12.96 -46.59 -9.20
N ALA A 64 12.21 -47.55 -9.77
CA ALA A 64 11.50 -47.36 -11.03
C ALA A 64 10.21 -46.54 -10.88
N LEU A 65 9.95 -45.68 -11.86
CA LEU A 65 8.69 -44.94 -12.01
C LEU A 65 7.53 -45.91 -12.33
N ALA A 66 6.41 -45.77 -11.62
CA ALA A 66 5.18 -46.51 -11.90
C ALA A 66 4.34 -45.81 -13.01
N PRO A 67 3.69 -46.57 -13.92
CA PRO A 67 2.88 -46.02 -15.00
C PRO A 67 1.48 -45.54 -14.54
N PRO A 68 0.80 -44.67 -15.31
CA PRO A 68 -0.45 -44.04 -14.90
C PRO A 68 -1.66 -44.98 -14.98
N ALA A 69 -2.52 -44.92 -13.96
CA ALA A 69 -3.78 -45.66 -13.91
C ALA A 69 -4.90 -45.03 -14.76
N ALA A 70 -5.86 -45.85 -15.20
CA ALA A 70 -6.82 -45.54 -16.25
C ALA A 70 -8.03 -44.68 -15.81
N ARG A 71 -8.70 -44.10 -16.81
CA ARG A 71 -9.92 -43.29 -16.71
C ARG A 71 -11.12 -44.08 -16.17
N VAL A 72 -11.98 -43.42 -15.39
CA VAL A 72 -13.37 -43.83 -15.09
C VAL A 72 -14.31 -42.63 -15.35
N PRO A 73 -15.48 -42.79 -16.00
CA PRO A 73 -16.30 -41.68 -16.49
C PRO A 73 -17.32 -41.13 -15.48
N ALA A 74 -17.93 -39.99 -15.83
CA ALA A 74 -18.87 -39.22 -15.02
C ALA A 74 -20.29 -39.83 -14.93
N PRO A 75 -21.07 -39.53 -13.86
CA PRO A 75 -22.48 -39.88 -13.77
C PRO A 75 -23.40 -38.81 -14.40
N THR A 76 -24.45 -39.26 -15.07
CA THR A 76 -25.58 -38.44 -15.58
C THR A 76 -26.85 -38.84 -14.80
N PRO A 77 -27.82 -37.93 -14.51
CA PRO A 77 -28.75 -38.14 -13.40
C PRO A 77 -29.97 -38.99 -13.77
N GLN A 78 -30.47 -39.77 -12.80
CA GLN A 78 -31.77 -40.45 -12.91
C GLN A 78 -32.84 -39.74 -12.07
N ARG A 79 -34.05 -39.66 -12.64
CA ARG A 79 -35.28 -39.19 -11.99
C ARG A 79 -35.83 -40.24 -11.03
N VAL A 80 -36.55 -39.80 -10.00
CA VAL A 80 -37.58 -40.60 -9.30
C VAL A 80 -38.94 -39.90 -9.42
N PRO A 81 -40.05 -40.65 -9.64
CA PRO A 81 -41.37 -40.09 -9.90
C PRO A 81 -42.23 -39.91 -8.62
N SER A 82 -43.45 -39.41 -8.83
CA SER A 82 -44.42 -38.89 -7.86
C SER A 82 -45.48 -39.89 -7.36
N GLY A 83 -46.00 -39.65 -6.15
CA GLY A 83 -47.33 -40.10 -5.68
C GLY A 83 -47.38 -41.47 -4.96
N VAL A 84 -48.44 -41.83 -4.19
CA VAL A 84 -49.77 -41.20 -3.98
C VAL A 84 -50.38 -41.59 -2.60
N ALA A 85 -51.06 -40.62 -1.96
CA ALA A 85 -52.19 -40.66 -0.99
C ALA A 85 -52.21 -41.44 0.36
N GLY A 86 -52.73 -40.73 1.37
CA GLY A 86 -53.84 -41.17 2.25
C GLY A 86 -53.51 -41.40 3.73
N ALA A 87 -54.40 -41.19 4.71
CA ALA A 87 -55.64 -40.39 4.80
C ALA A 87 -56.08 -40.32 6.30
N LEU A 88 -56.79 -39.25 6.73
CA LEU A 88 -57.52 -39.13 8.02
C LEU A 88 -56.63 -39.14 9.30
N GLY A 89 -56.97 -38.50 10.43
CA GLY A 89 -58.01 -37.52 10.73
C GLY A 89 -58.30 -37.38 12.25
N GLY A 90 -58.33 -36.14 12.78
CA GLY A 90 -59.03 -35.77 14.04
C GLY A 90 -58.35 -36.12 15.37
N GLY A 91 -58.19 -35.13 16.27
CA GLY A 91 -57.53 -35.32 17.58
C GLY A 91 -58.41 -34.99 18.81
N ARG A 92 -57.81 -35.10 20.01
CA ARG A 92 -58.27 -34.47 21.27
C ARG A 92 -57.15 -34.49 22.34
N ALA A 93 -57.08 -33.43 23.15
CA ALA A 93 -56.22 -33.28 24.35
C ALA A 93 -56.85 -34.02 25.58
N PRO A 94 -56.22 -34.14 26.80
CA PRO A 94 -55.21 -33.26 27.41
C PRO A 94 -54.09 -33.91 28.31
N LEU A 95 -53.26 -33.02 28.90
CA LEU A 95 -52.35 -33.18 30.08
C LEU A 95 -53.16 -33.33 31.42
N PRO A 96 -52.60 -33.36 32.67
CA PRO A 96 -51.22 -33.19 33.21
C PRO A 96 -50.80 -34.47 33.99
N PRO A 97 -50.21 -34.53 35.23
CA PRO A 97 -49.47 -33.61 36.16
C PRO A 97 -48.05 -34.14 36.58
N ALA A 98 -47.25 -33.55 37.49
CA ALA A 98 -46.97 -32.15 37.91
C ALA A 98 -45.71 -32.11 38.83
N GLY A 99 -45.08 -30.95 39.01
CA GLY A 99 -44.07 -30.71 40.06
C GLY A 99 -43.10 -29.57 39.73
N GLY A 100 -43.11 -28.47 40.49
CA GLY A 100 -42.23 -27.32 40.23
C GLY A 100 -42.00 -26.41 41.43
N ARG A 101 -41.19 -25.37 41.23
CA ARG A 101 -41.12 -24.13 42.05
C ARG A 101 -40.49 -22.99 41.25
N ALA A 102 -40.76 -21.75 41.65
CA ALA A 102 -40.67 -20.56 40.79
C ALA A 102 -39.60 -19.54 41.21
N GLY A 103 -39.25 -18.64 40.28
CA GLY A 103 -38.48 -17.41 40.49
C GLY A 103 -38.46 -16.60 39.19
N ALA A 104 -38.91 -15.34 39.21
CA ALA A 104 -39.23 -14.57 38.00
C ALA A 104 -38.15 -13.53 37.63
N HIS A 105 -38.02 -13.23 36.33
CA HIS A 105 -37.35 -12.04 35.80
C HIS A 105 -38.26 -11.35 34.75
N PRO A 106 -38.19 -10.01 34.61
CA PRO A 106 -39.15 -9.24 33.82
C PRO A 106 -38.85 -9.25 32.32
N THR A 107 -39.90 -9.29 31.50
CA THR A 107 -39.83 -8.93 30.07
C THR A 107 -39.68 -7.42 29.91
N PRO A 108 -38.65 -6.92 29.18
CA PRO A 108 -38.56 -5.50 28.87
C PRO A 108 -39.62 -5.11 27.83
N ILE A 109 -40.36 -4.04 28.10
CA ILE A 109 -41.26 -3.40 27.14
C ILE A 109 -40.39 -2.64 26.14
N ALA A 110 -40.22 -3.18 24.93
CA ALA A 110 -39.62 -2.44 23.84
C ALA A 110 -40.59 -1.34 23.39
N SER A 111 -40.25 -0.07 23.63
CA SER A 111 -41.02 1.05 23.10
C SER A 111 -40.96 1.09 21.58
N GLU A 112 -42.06 1.47 20.92
CA GLU A 112 -42.10 1.63 19.45
C GLU A 112 -41.02 2.62 18.97
N ALA A 113 -40.70 3.65 19.76
CA ALA A 113 -39.61 4.58 19.50
C ALA A 113 -38.22 3.92 19.44
N LEU A 114 -37.96 2.85 20.22
CA LEU A 114 -36.71 2.09 20.14
C LEU A 114 -36.65 1.26 18.86
N ASN A 115 -37.77 0.64 18.46
CA ASN A 115 -37.86 -0.10 17.21
C ASN A 115 -37.73 0.82 15.98
N GLU A 116 -38.33 2.02 16.00
CA GLU A 116 -38.11 3.04 14.96
C GLU A 116 -36.66 3.53 14.92
N THR A 117 -36.00 3.66 16.07
CA THR A 117 -34.59 4.10 16.14
C THR A 117 -33.66 3.02 15.59
N ILE A 118 -33.91 1.74 15.93
CA ILE A 118 -33.17 0.60 15.38
C ILE A 118 -33.37 0.49 13.86
N ALA A 119 -34.59 0.72 13.36
CA ALA A 119 -34.88 0.73 11.92
C ALA A 119 -34.16 1.86 11.17
N LYS A 120 -34.11 3.07 11.75
CA LYS A 120 -33.43 4.24 11.15
C LYS A 120 -31.90 4.09 11.07
N CYS A 121 -31.29 3.23 11.88
CA CYS A 121 -29.84 3.00 11.89
C CYS A 121 -29.33 1.93 10.89
N GLN A 122 -30.19 1.30 10.07
CA GLN A 122 -29.80 0.15 9.24
C GLN A 122 -29.69 0.38 7.72
N GLN A 123 -29.96 1.59 7.20
CA GLN A 123 -29.82 1.88 5.77
C GLN A 123 -28.33 2.01 5.35
N HIS A 124 -27.71 0.87 5.06
CA HIS A 124 -26.51 0.84 4.21
C HIS A 124 -26.94 0.97 2.74
N ILE A 125 -26.51 2.05 2.10
CA ILE A 125 -26.79 2.32 0.69
C ILE A 125 -25.56 1.93 -0.14
N TYR A 126 -25.74 1.01 -1.07
CA TYR A 126 -24.71 0.51 -1.96
C TYR A 126 -24.90 1.04 -3.38
N VAL A 127 -23.80 1.10 -4.13
CA VAL A 127 -23.86 1.37 -5.58
C VAL A 127 -24.55 0.20 -6.28
N GLY A 128 -25.63 0.49 -6.98
CA GLY A 128 -26.56 -0.48 -7.56
C GLY A 128 -27.96 -0.44 -6.93
N ASP A 129 -28.10 0.10 -5.72
CA ASP A 129 -29.39 0.12 -5.01
C ASP A 129 -30.42 1.03 -5.70
N ARG A 130 -31.69 0.65 -5.55
CA ARG A 130 -32.83 1.45 -5.99
C ARG A 130 -33.13 2.48 -4.91
N VAL A 131 -33.00 3.76 -5.23
CA VAL A 131 -33.08 4.84 -4.24
C VAL A 131 -34.14 5.86 -4.65
N ARG A 132 -34.92 6.29 -3.65
CA ARG A 132 -35.81 7.45 -3.72
C ARG A 132 -35.14 8.62 -2.99
N ASP A 133 -35.03 9.76 -3.67
CA ASP A 133 -34.71 11.02 -3.02
C ASP A 133 -35.90 11.48 -2.17
N ARG A 134 -35.71 11.61 -0.85
CA ARG A 134 -36.74 12.02 0.12
C ARG A 134 -37.22 13.46 -0.11
N HIS A 135 -36.38 14.35 -0.65
CA HIS A 135 -36.74 15.75 -0.90
C HIS A 135 -37.51 15.95 -2.21
N SER A 136 -37.06 15.35 -3.32
CA SER A 136 -37.75 15.52 -4.62
C SER A 136 -38.71 14.38 -5.01
N GLY A 137 -38.78 13.31 -4.22
CA GLY A 137 -39.60 12.12 -4.46
C GLY A 137 -39.13 11.25 -5.63
N ARG A 138 -37.99 11.60 -6.28
CA ARG A 138 -37.56 11.00 -7.54
C ARG A 138 -36.86 9.67 -7.34
N LEU A 139 -37.09 8.77 -8.28
CA LEU A 139 -36.50 7.44 -8.32
C LEU A 139 -35.25 7.42 -9.20
N GLY A 140 -34.25 6.67 -8.75
CA GLY A 140 -33.02 6.41 -9.50
C GLY A 140 -32.28 5.19 -8.99
N VAL A 141 -31.13 4.91 -9.61
CA VAL A 141 -30.15 3.92 -9.15
C VAL A 141 -28.97 4.66 -8.54
N ALA A 142 -28.50 4.21 -7.37
CA ALA A 142 -27.26 4.70 -6.77
C ALA A 142 -26.06 4.32 -7.66
N MET A 143 -25.37 5.31 -8.21
CA MET A 143 -24.19 5.16 -9.06
C MET A 143 -22.89 5.53 -8.34
N TYR A 144 -22.98 6.25 -7.21
CA TYR A 144 -21.88 6.66 -6.37
C TYR A 144 -22.37 6.82 -4.93
N VAL A 145 -21.59 6.38 -3.94
CA VAL A 145 -21.80 6.65 -2.51
C VAL A 145 -20.44 6.94 -1.90
N GLY A 146 -20.22 8.15 -1.38
CA GLY A 146 -18.93 8.54 -0.83
C GLY A 146 -18.80 10.02 -0.48
N PRO A 147 -17.69 10.42 0.17
CA PRO A 147 -17.42 11.80 0.54
C PRO A 147 -17.13 12.65 -0.71
N ALA A 148 -17.71 13.85 -0.78
CA ALA A 148 -17.45 14.79 -1.87
C ALA A 148 -17.02 16.17 -1.37
N ASP A 149 -16.02 16.77 -2.03
CA ASP A 149 -15.46 18.07 -1.66
C ASP A 149 -16.51 19.19 -1.68
N PHE A 150 -17.43 19.13 -2.63
CA PHE A 150 -18.54 20.11 -2.74
C PHE A 150 -19.56 20.00 -1.60
N ALA A 151 -19.58 18.87 -0.90
CA ALA A 151 -20.36 18.63 0.32
C ALA A 151 -19.52 18.81 1.60
N ARG A 152 -18.36 19.49 1.51
CA ARG A 152 -17.41 19.69 2.62
C ARG A 152 -16.89 18.37 3.23
N GLY A 153 -16.78 17.31 2.41
CA GLY A 153 -16.38 15.97 2.84
C GLY A 153 -17.52 15.11 3.39
N ASN A 154 -18.75 15.62 3.48
CA ASN A 154 -19.91 14.80 3.84
C ASN A 154 -20.21 13.75 2.75
N THR A 155 -20.75 12.61 3.16
CA THR A 155 -21.15 11.53 2.26
C THR A 155 -22.37 11.94 1.43
N VAL A 156 -22.26 11.81 0.12
CA VAL A 156 -23.35 12.04 -0.84
C VAL A 156 -23.65 10.77 -1.63
N VAL A 157 -24.90 10.64 -2.07
CA VAL A 157 -25.35 9.60 -3.01
C VAL A 157 -25.55 10.24 -4.38
N GLY A 158 -24.81 9.75 -5.37
CA GLY A 158 -24.98 10.11 -6.77
C GLY A 158 -25.99 9.18 -7.44
N LEU A 159 -27.15 9.71 -7.82
CA LEU A 159 -28.23 8.98 -8.48
C LEU A 159 -28.21 9.17 -9.99
N ARG A 160 -28.43 8.07 -10.73
CA ARG A 160 -28.96 8.10 -12.10
C ARG A 160 -30.48 7.97 -12.01
N LEU A 161 -31.19 9.06 -12.27
CA LEU A 161 -32.64 9.13 -12.22
C LEU A 161 -33.29 8.45 -13.42
N ASP A 162 -34.50 7.94 -13.22
CA ASP A 162 -35.30 7.30 -14.28
C ASP A 162 -35.87 8.31 -15.28
N ALA A 163 -36.14 9.54 -14.83
CA ALA A 163 -36.68 10.62 -15.62
C ALA A 163 -35.72 11.81 -15.65
N LYS A 164 -35.55 12.44 -16.81
CA LYS A 164 -34.69 13.63 -16.99
C LYS A 164 -35.13 14.75 -16.04
N ARG A 165 -34.18 15.28 -15.27
CA ARG A 165 -34.46 16.19 -14.14
C ARG A 165 -34.51 17.66 -14.51
N THR A 166 -33.66 18.11 -15.42
CA THR A 166 -33.39 19.53 -15.69
C THR A 166 -33.00 19.78 -17.14
N THR A 167 -33.01 21.05 -17.54
CA THR A 167 -32.38 21.57 -18.78
C THR A 167 -30.84 21.56 -18.72
N THR A 168 -30.24 21.36 -17.53
CA THR A 168 -28.79 21.24 -17.33
C THR A 168 -28.30 19.82 -17.53
N ASP A 169 -27.23 19.67 -18.30
CA ASP A 169 -26.64 18.41 -18.74
C ASP A 169 -25.78 17.70 -17.68
N CYS A 170 -26.30 17.51 -16.47
CA CYS A 170 -25.60 16.77 -15.42
C CYS A 170 -25.48 15.28 -15.81
N ASP A 171 -24.24 14.84 -16.08
CA ASP A 171 -23.87 13.50 -16.55
C ASP A 171 -23.12 12.68 -15.47
N GLY A 172 -23.02 13.19 -14.24
CA GLY A 172 -22.18 12.64 -13.17
C GLY A 172 -20.78 13.30 -13.03
N LYS A 173 -20.50 14.39 -13.76
CA LYS A 173 -19.38 15.30 -13.46
C LYS A 173 -19.76 16.42 -12.49
N PHE A 174 -18.78 16.89 -11.72
CA PHE A 174 -18.85 18.13 -10.96
C PHE A 174 -17.47 18.83 -10.98
N LYS A 175 -17.43 20.12 -11.35
CA LYS A 175 -16.21 20.95 -11.47
C LYS A 175 -15.00 20.31 -12.21
N GLY A 176 -15.26 19.41 -13.16
CA GLY A 176 -14.25 18.73 -13.97
C GLY A 176 -13.92 17.31 -13.50
N GLU A 177 -14.13 17.03 -12.21
CA GLU A 177 -14.02 15.69 -11.64
C GLU A 177 -15.27 14.85 -11.98
N ARG A 178 -15.12 13.52 -12.03
CA ARG A 178 -16.20 12.59 -12.40
C ARG A 178 -16.39 11.54 -11.31
N TYR A 179 -17.54 11.59 -10.65
CA TYR A 179 -17.93 10.61 -9.62
C TYR A 179 -18.75 9.46 -10.24
N PHE A 180 -19.56 9.72 -11.27
CA PHE A 180 -20.27 8.68 -12.03
C PHE A 180 -20.53 9.05 -13.51
N ARG A 181 -21.25 8.18 -14.24
CA ARG A 181 -21.73 8.43 -15.61
C ARG A 181 -23.23 8.17 -15.72
N CYS A 182 -23.94 9.07 -16.37
CA CYS A 182 -25.34 8.90 -16.78
C CYS A 182 -25.65 9.77 -18.00
N THR A 183 -26.81 9.55 -18.63
CA THR A 183 -27.30 10.40 -19.72
C THR A 183 -27.47 11.86 -19.22
N PRO A 184 -26.99 12.88 -19.95
CA PRO A 184 -27.08 14.27 -19.53
C PRO A 184 -28.48 14.69 -19.02
N GLY A 185 -28.49 15.31 -17.84
CA GLY A 185 -29.71 15.72 -17.13
C GLY A 185 -30.42 14.61 -16.35
N HIS A 186 -29.86 13.41 -16.26
CA HIS A 186 -30.35 12.33 -15.38
C HIS A 186 -29.50 12.18 -14.11
N GLY A 187 -28.40 12.93 -13.98
CA GLY A 187 -27.58 12.95 -12.77
C GLY A 187 -28.20 13.82 -11.66
N LEU A 188 -28.19 13.29 -10.44
CA LEU A 188 -28.50 14.03 -9.21
C LEU A 188 -27.51 13.62 -8.12
N TYR A 189 -27.07 14.56 -7.30
CA TYR A 189 -26.41 14.28 -6.02
C TYR A 189 -27.36 14.67 -4.90
N ILE A 190 -27.55 13.79 -3.93
CA ILE A 190 -28.29 14.05 -2.69
C ILE A 190 -27.41 13.76 -1.47
N PRO A 191 -27.64 14.41 -0.31
CA PRO A 191 -27.10 13.97 0.97
C PRO A 191 -27.42 12.49 1.25
N PHE A 192 -26.54 11.79 1.95
CA PHE A 192 -26.78 10.38 2.32
C PHE A 192 -28.05 10.19 3.19
N GLU A 193 -28.37 11.17 4.04
CA GLU A 193 -29.56 11.18 4.91
C GLU A 193 -30.90 11.35 4.17
N ASP A 194 -30.85 11.77 2.90
CA ASP A 194 -32.01 12.00 2.02
C ASP A 194 -32.32 10.82 1.08
N ALA A 195 -31.57 9.72 1.19
CA ALA A 195 -31.59 8.61 0.26
C ALA A 195 -32.34 7.40 0.85
N ASP A 196 -33.60 7.23 0.48
CA ASP A 196 -34.42 6.08 0.91
C ASP A 196 -34.24 4.89 -0.05
N VAL A 197 -33.61 3.80 0.40
CA VAL A 197 -33.50 2.55 -0.38
C VAL A 197 -34.86 1.87 -0.47
N LEU A 198 -35.24 1.46 -1.67
CA LEU A 198 -36.44 0.67 -1.94
C LEU A 198 -36.05 -0.80 -2.06
N GLU A 199 -36.65 -1.64 -1.20
CA GLU A 199 -36.49 -3.10 -1.30
C GLU A 199 -37.06 -3.61 -2.63
N ALA A 200 -36.35 -4.54 -3.26
CA ALA A 200 -36.75 -5.09 -4.55
C ALA A 200 -37.71 -6.27 -4.35
N ASP A 201 -39.01 -6.04 -4.63
CA ASP A 201 -39.95 -7.12 -4.86
C ASP A 201 -39.42 -8.03 -6.00
N GLY A 202 -39.45 -9.34 -5.77
CA GLY A 202 -38.66 -10.34 -6.49
C GLY A 202 -39.09 -10.67 -7.93
N ALA A 203 -39.49 -9.68 -8.74
CA ALA A 203 -40.05 -9.87 -10.08
C ALA A 203 -39.24 -9.25 -11.24
N GLU A 204 -38.36 -8.25 -11.02
CA GLU A 204 -37.75 -7.46 -12.12
C GLU A 204 -36.20 -7.47 -12.20
N ALA A 205 -35.53 -8.48 -11.64
CA ALA A 205 -34.07 -8.60 -11.71
C ALA A 205 -33.48 -8.90 -13.12
N GLY A 206 -34.32 -8.98 -14.17
CA GLY A 206 -33.94 -9.46 -15.50
C GLY A 206 -33.40 -8.43 -16.50
N ALA A 207 -33.51 -7.12 -16.23
CA ALA A 207 -33.37 -6.09 -17.28
C ALA A 207 -32.08 -5.23 -17.26
N PHE A 208 -31.35 -5.16 -16.14
CA PHE A 208 -30.34 -4.10 -15.93
C PHE A 208 -28.88 -4.42 -16.31
N ALA A 209 -28.58 -5.65 -16.72
CA ALA A 209 -27.21 -6.04 -17.12
C ALA A 209 -26.76 -5.53 -18.51
N ALA A 210 -27.67 -4.99 -19.34
CA ALA A 210 -27.42 -4.72 -20.76
C ALA A 210 -26.97 -3.28 -21.10
N ALA A 211 -26.92 -2.35 -20.14
CA ALA A 211 -26.70 -0.91 -20.41
C ALA A 211 -25.26 -0.41 -20.16
N ALA A 212 -24.31 -1.30 -19.81
CA ALA A 212 -22.94 -0.92 -19.42
C ALA A 212 -21.88 -1.08 -20.52
N ALA A 213 -22.26 -1.47 -21.75
CA ALA A 213 -21.31 -1.85 -22.81
C ALA A 213 -21.67 -1.30 -24.20
N ALA A 214 -21.22 -0.07 -24.51
CA ALA A 214 -20.91 0.39 -25.88
C ALA A 214 -20.09 1.72 -25.86
N PRO A 215 -19.12 1.94 -26.78
CA PRO A 215 -18.29 3.16 -26.83
C PRO A 215 -18.63 4.13 -28.00
N GLY A 216 -18.06 5.34 -27.95
CA GLY A 216 -18.05 6.34 -29.04
C GLY A 216 -18.67 7.71 -28.65
N GLY A 217 -18.24 8.86 -29.19
CA GLY A 217 -17.11 9.15 -30.09
C GLY A 217 -17.33 10.39 -30.97
N GLY A 218 -16.51 11.45 -30.81
CA GLY A 218 -16.48 12.66 -31.67
C GLY A 218 -17.63 13.68 -31.48
N GLY A 219 -17.47 14.99 -31.74
CA GLY A 219 -16.26 15.77 -32.05
C GLY A 219 -16.59 17.18 -32.62
N GLY A 220 -15.62 18.10 -32.61
CA GLY A 220 -15.55 19.25 -33.55
C GLY A 220 -16.05 20.64 -33.11
N GLY A 221 -15.20 21.66 -33.30
CA GLY A 221 -15.52 23.10 -33.28
C GLY A 221 -15.31 23.82 -31.93
N GLY A 222 -14.68 25.00 -31.83
CA GLY A 222 -14.03 25.83 -32.86
C GLY A 222 -14.29 27.33 -32.72
N ALA A 223 -13.70 28.00 -31.70
CA ALA A 223 -13.53 29.46 -31.58
C ALA A 223 -12.68 29.72 -30.30
N ALA A 224 -11.50 30.31 -30.34
CA ALA A 224 -11.15 31.69 -30.68
C ALA A 224 -11.44 32.72 -29.55
N ALA A 225 -10.36 33.29 -29.02
CA ALA A 225 -10.22 34.64 -28.46
C ALA A 225 -11.04 35.05 -27.21
N ARG A 226 -10.37 35.20 -26.06
CA ARG A 226 -9.84 36.50 -25.58
C ARG A 226 -9.34 36.42 -24.13
N ALA A 227 -8.13 36.93 -23.90
CA ALA A 227 -7.73 37.43 -22.58
C ALA A 227 -8.27 38.86 -22.37
N PRO A 228 -8.52 39.27 -21.12
CA PRO A 228 -8.30 40.64 -20.65
C PRO A 228 -6.94 40.75 -19.94
N PRO A 229 -6.36 41.97 -19.84
CA PRO A 229 -4.91 42.12 -19.79
C PRO A 229 -4.30 42.26 -18.39
N SER A 230 -2.99 42.06 -18.35
CA SER A 230 -2.07 42.49 -17.29
C SER A 230 -1.94 44.02 -17.21
N GLY A 231 -1.88 44.52 -15.98
CA GLY A 231 -1.33 45.84 -15.62
C GLY A 231 -1.42 46.02 -14.11
N GLY A 232 -0.39 46.38 -13.34
CA GLY A 232 0.98 46.78 -13.71
C GLY A 232 1.30 48.15 -13.12
N GLY A 233 2.15 48.19 -12.09
CA GLY A 233 2.77 49.44 -11.62
C GLY A 233 2.76 49.68 -10.10
N GLY A 234 3.96 49.64 -9.51
CA GLY A 234 4.46 50.81 -8.77
C GLY A 234 4.23 50.93 -7.26
N GLY A 235 5.26 50.54 -6.49
CA GLY A 235 6.02 51.53 -5.70
C GLY A 235 5.57 51.91 -4.28
N GLY A 236 6.34 51.44 -3.29
CA GLY A 236 7.01 52.35 -2.34
C GLY A 236 6.33 52.69 -1.00
N GLY A 237 7.05 52.36 0.10
CA GLY A 237 7.24 53.31 1.20
C GLY A 237 6.45 53.12 2.51
N GLY A 238 7.14 52.56 3.52
CA GLY A 238 7.27 53.21 4.84
C GLY A 238 6.14 53.11 5.89
N GLY A 239 6.47 52.44 7.00
CA GLY A 239 6.38 53.07 8.32
C GLY A 239 5.12 52.90 9.19
N GLY A 240 5.18 51.96 10.13
CA GLY A 240 4.89 52.21 11.56
C GLY A 240 3.44 52.29 12.08
N GLY A 241 3.28 51.96 13.36
CA GLY A 241 2.13 52.33 14.19
C GLY A 241 1.12 51.21 14.45
N GLY A 242 0.91 50.88 15.72
CA GLY A 242 -0.12 49.93 16.13
C GLY A 242 -1.50 50.57 16.30
N GLY A 243 -2.53 49.72 16.39
CA GLY A 243 -3.91 50.13 16.66
C GLY A 243 -4.85 48.94 16.59
N GLY A 244 -5.29 48.45 17.74
CA GLY A 244 -6.24 47.33 17.78
C GLY A 244 -7.61 47.74 17.23
N SER A 245 -8.21 46.89 16.39
CA SER A 245 -9.62 46.97 16.05
C SER A 245 -10.24 45.60 16.28
N ALA A 246 -10.97 45.46 17.39
CA ALA A 246 -11.71 44.24 17.70
C ALA A 246 -12.85 44.08 16.68
N ASN A 247 -12.89 42.94 15.99
CA ASN A 247 -13.93 42.64 15.01
C ASN A 247 -15.29 42.44 15.74
N PRO A 248 -16.28 43.33 15.60
CA PRO A 248 -17.52 43.27 16.41
C PRO A 248 -18.48 42.14 15.99
N ASN A 249 -18.14 41.36 14.97
CA ASN A 249 -19.02 40.36 14.35
C ASN A 249 -18.60 38.90 14.60
N ALA A 250 -17.74 38.65 15.59
CA ALA A 250 -17.52 37.29 16.12
C ALA A 250 -18.74 36.81 16.93
N ARG A 251 -19.87 36.55 16.26
CA ARG A 251 -21.00 35.84 16.86
C ARG A 251 -20.53 34.45 17.26
N ALA A 252 -20.40 34.22 18.57
CA ALA A 252 -20.17 32.90 19.11
C ALA A 252 -21.24 31.95 18.57
N ALA A 253 -20.81 30.85 17.93
CA ALA A 253 -21.72 29.79 17.56
C ALA A 253 -22.40 29.27 18.84
N PRO A 254 -23.73 29.05 18.84
CA PRO A 254 -24.40 28.52 20.02
C PRO A 254 -23.79 27.16 20.34
N SER A 255 -23.23 27.03 21.55
CA SER A 255 -22.68 25.76 22.04
C SER A 255 -23.80 24.74 22.05
N ALA A 256 -23.74 23.77 21.11
CA ALA A 256 -24.64 22.64 21.14
C ALA A 256 -24.47 21.95 22.50
N ALA A 257 -25.57 21.74 23.22
CA ALA A 257 -25.53 21.06 24.50
C ALA A 257 -24.86 19.69 24.31
N LEU A 258 -23.75 19.46 25.01
CA LEU A 258 -23.01 18.20 24.89
C LEU A 258 -23.95 17.04 25.25
N PRO A 259 -23.91 15.91 24.53
CA PRO A 259 -24.72 14.75 24.86
C PRO A 259 -24.44 14.34 26.32
N PRO A 260 -25.43 13.80 27.06
CA PRO A 260 -25.25 13.44 28.47
C PRO A 260 -24.04 12.49 28.65
N PRO A 261 -23.35 12.52 29.81
CA PRO A 261 -22.30 11.56 30.11
C PRO A 261 -22.82 10.13 29.98
N GLU A 262 -22.00 9.24 29.43
CA GLU A 262 -22.33 7.82 29.32
C GLU A 262 -22.37 7.14 30.69
N ASP A 263 -23.13 6.06 30.81
CA ASP A 263 -23.17 5.26 32.03
C ASP A 263 -21.80 4.63 32.31
N LEU A 264 -21.25 4.89 33.51
CA LEU A 264 -19.99 4.34 33.97
C LEU A 264 -20.03 2.81 34.00
N ALA A 265 -21.16 2.18 34.33
CA ALA A 265 -21.27 0.73 34.36
C ALA A 265 -21.16 0.09 32.96
N ALA A 266 -21.65 0.78 31.92
CA ALA A 266 -21.47 0.37 30.53
C ALA A 266 -20.00 0.53 30.07
N LEU A 267 -19.33 1.62 30.46
CA LEU A 267 -17.90 1.81 30.18
C LEU A 267 -17.03 0.77 30.92
N GLU A 268 -17.37 0.42 32.17
CA GLU A 268 -16.72 -0.65 32.94
C GLU A 268 -16.97 -2.04 32.33
N ALA A 269 -18.10 -2.26 31.64
CA ALA A 269 -18.30 -3.45 30.82
C ALA A 269 -17.40 -3.44 29.56
N GLU A 270 -17.36 -2.33 28.81
CA GLU A 270 -16.51 -2.20 27.61
C GLU A 270 -15.02 -2.41 27.92
N VAL A 271 -14.53 -1.92 29.07
CA VAL A 271 -13.16 -2.17 29.56
C VAL A 271 -12.92 -3.65 29.90
N ARG A 272 -13.89 -4.34 30.51
CA ARG A 272 -13.78 -5.78 30.81
C ARG A 272 -13.74 -6.62 29.54
N ASP A 273 -14.55 -6.27 28.54
CA ASP A 273 -14.70 -6.96 27.26
C ASP A 273 -13.50 -6.76 26.30
N LEU A 274 -12.60 -5.81 26.58
CA LEU A 274 -11.33 -5.72 25.84
C LEU A 274 -10.54 -7.03 25.97
N VAL A 275 -10.03 -7.55 24.86
CA VAL A 275 -9.15 -8.73 24.90
C VAL A 275 -7.83 -8.39 25.59
N GLY A 276 -7.40 -9.27 26.50
CA GLY A 276 -6.12 -9.17 27.19
C GLY A 276 -5.99 -7.99 28.15
N LEU A 277 -4.81 -7.35 28.15
CA LEU A 277 -4.51 -6.10 28.85
C LEU A 277 -4.79 -6.11 30.37
N ALA A 278 -4.58 -7.24 31.05
CA ALA A 278 -4.90 -7.42 32.47
C ALA A 278 -4.29 -6.34 33.40
N GLU A 279 -3.01 -6.00 33.20
CA GLU A 279 -2.33 -4.94 33.96
C GLU A 279 -3.00 -3.57 33.76
N VAL A 280 -3.29 -3.20 32.51
CA VAL A 280 -3.97 -1.94 32.16
C VAL A 280 -5.37 -1.89 32.78
N LYS A 281 -6.14 -2.98 32.74
CA LYS A 281 -7.46 -3.05 33.39
C LYS A 281 -7.37 -2.81 34.90
N SER A 282 -6.44 -3.48 35.58
CA SER A 282 -6.19 -3.29 37.01
C SER A 282 -5.77 -1.85 37.35
N MET A 283 -4.97 -1.21 36.50
CA MET A 283 -4.56 0.19 36.68
C MET A 283 -5.71 1.17 36.41
N LEU A 284 -6.57 0.92 35.42
CA LEU A 284 -7.78 1.72 35.17
C LEU A 284 -8.77 1.62 36.35
N GLU A 285 -8.98 0.43 36.89
CA GLU A 285 -9.82 0.22 38.08
C GLU A 285 -9.25 0.94 39.30
N SER A 286 -7.94 0.83 39.53
CA SER A 286 -7.23 1.53 40.61
C SER A 286 -7.34 3.06 40.50
N LEU A 287 -7.21 3.59 39.28
CA LEU A 287 -7.35 5.01 38.99
C LEU A 287 -8.80 5.50 39.17
N ARG A 288 -9.78 4.74 38.68
CA ARG A 288 -11.21 5.02 38.90
C ARG A 288 -11.53 5.04 40.39
N ASN A 289 -11.00 4.08 41.16
CA ASN A 289 -11.18 4.02 42.61
C ASN A 289 -10.54 5.22 43.33
N SER A 290 -9.35 5.66 42.92
CA SER A 290 -8.71 6.85 43.52
C SER A 290 -9.48 8.14 43.21
N VAL A 291 -9.96 8.32 41.96
CA VAL A 291 -10.81 9.44 41.55
C VAL A 291 -12.11 9.49 42.36
N GLU A 292 -12.79 8.34 42.54
CA GLU A 292 -14.04 8.27 43.31
C GLU A 292 -13.82 8.55 44.81
N VAL A 293 -12.73 8.04 45.40
CA VAL A 293 -12.36 8.36 46.79
C VAL A 293 -12.03 9.85 46.95
N GLN A 294 -11.28 10.45 46.02
CA GLN A 294 -11.00 11.89 46.00
C GLN A 294 -12.28 12.71 45.85
N ARG A 295 -13.21 12.30 44.98
CA ARG A 295 -14.52 12.96 44.83
C ARG A 295 -15.28 12.97 46.15
N ARG A 296 -15.29 11.86 46.90
CA ARG A 296 -15.91 11.78 48.24
C ARG A 296 -15.19 12.67 49.26
N ARG A 297 -13.85 12.71 49.25
CA ARG A 297 -13.02 13.60 50.09
C ARG A 297 -13.31 15.08 49.83
N ALA A 298 -13.47 15.47 48.56
CA ALA A 298 -13.78 16.84 48.18
C ALA A 298 -15.15 17.32 48.69
N HIS A 299 -16.16 16.42 48.73
CA HIS A 299 -17.46 16.73 49.36
C HIS A 299 -17.37 16.93 50.88
N LEU A 300 -16.31 16.42 51.52
CA LEU A 300 -16.00 16.63 52.94
C LEU A 300 -15.01 17.79 53.16
N GLY A 301 -14.73 18.60 52.13
CA GLY A 301 -13.84 19.76 52.22
C GLY A 301 -12.35 19.44 52.21
N VAL A 302 -11.96 18.17 52.10
CA VAL A 302 -10.55 17.77 51.97
C VAL A 302 -10.12 18.01 50.52
N ARG A 303 -9.24 18.99 50.32
CA ARG A 303 -8.60 19.28 49.02
C ARG A 303 -7.26 18.57 48.95
N GLU A 304 -7.11 17.72 47.93
CA GLU A 304 -5.84 17.10 47.51
C GLU A 304 -5.59 17.51 46.06
N ASP A 305 -4.35 17.86 45.72
CA ASP A 305 -3.99 18.18 44.33
C ASP A 305 -4.01 16.92 43.46
N ARG A 306 -4.63 17.02 42.29
CA ARG A 306 -5.04 15.88 41.47
C ARG A 306 -4.26 15.82 40.16
N VAL A 307 -3.13 15.12 40.17
CA VAL A 307 -2.32 14.85 38.98
C VAL A 307 -2.82 13.57 38.29
N LEU A 308 -3.44 13.69 37.11
CA LEU A 308 -4.01 12.55 36.36
C LEU A 308 -3.28 12.21 35.05
N HIS A 309 -2.19 12.92 34.72
CA HIS A 309 -1.49 12.69 33.45
C HIS A 309 -0.83 11.31 33.44
N MET A 310 -0.85 10.66 32.28
CA MET A 310 -0.52 9.24 32.13
C MET A 310 0.59 9.01 31.10
N LEU A 311 1.33 7.94 31.32
CA LEU A 311 2.38 7.47 30.43
C LEU A 311 2.00 6.09 29.88
N PHE A 312 1.79 5.96 28.58
CA PHE A 312 1.36 4.72 27.92
C PHE A 312 2.56 4.07 27.20
N LEU A 313 3.16 3.06 27.83
CA LEU A 313 4.37 2.40 27.36
C LEU A 313 4.07 1.07 26.67
N GLY A 314 4.65 0.81 25.50
CA GLY A 314 4.65 -0.54 24.88
C GLY A 314 4.74 -0.50 23.36
N ASN A 315 4.77 -1.66 22.71
CA ASN A 315 4.95 -1.78 21.25
C ASN A 315 3.74 -1.27 20.44
N PRO A 316 3.87 -1.05 19.10
CA PRO A 316 2.77 -0.61 18.25
C PRO A 316 1.62 -1.63 18.24
N GLY A 317 0.38 -1.16 18.13
CA GLY A 317 -0.79 -2.04 17.96
C GLY A 317 -1.26 -2.75 19.23
N THR A 318 -0.68 -2.48 20.40
CA THR A 318 -1.09 -2.98 21.73
C THR A 318 -2.37 -2.34 22.29
N GLY A 319 -3.04 -1.45 21.53
CA GLY A 319 -4.34 -0.88 21.91
C GLY A 319 -4.32 0.46 22.64
N LYS A 320 -3.15 1.09 22.84
CA LYS A 320 -2.97 2.42 23.49
C LYS A 320 -4.05 3.46 23.14
N THR A 321 -4.24 3.78 21.85
CA THR A 321 -5.25 4.76 21.41
C THR A 321 -6.70 4.32 21.71
N LYS A 322 -7.01 3.01 21.70
CA LYS A 322 -8.35 2.51 22.06
C LYS A 322 -8.60 2.70 23.56
N VAL A 323 -7.61 2.42 24.40
CA VAL A 323 -7.69 2.68 25.85
C VAL A 323 -7.74 4.18 26.15
N ALA A 324 -6.99 5.02 25.43
CA ALA A 324 -7.05 6.47 25.61
C ALA A 324 -8.47 7.05 25.34
N LYS A 325 -9.18 6.52 24.33
CA LYS A 325 -10.60 6.89 24.05
C LYS A 325 -11.53 6.47 25.19
N LEU A 326 -11.31 5.29 25.79
CA LEU A 326 -12.05 4.82 26.95
C LEU A 326 -11.78 5.69 28.19
N VAL A 327 -10.51 6.03 28.46
CA VAL A 327 -10.14 6.95 29.55
C VAL A 327 -10.85 8.30 29.39
N ALA A 328 -10.89 8.88 28.19
CA ALA A 328 -11.57 10.15 27.97
C ALA A 328 -13.08 10.09 28.30
N ARG A 329 -13.77 9.02 27.87
CA ARG A 329 -15.19 8.77 28.19
C ARG A 329 -15.41 8.51 29.68
N MET A 330 -14.57 7.70 30.32
CA MET A 330 -14.65 7.37 31.76
C MET A 330 -14.43 8.61 32.63
N MET A 331 -13.42 9.43 32.33
CA MET A 331 -13.16 10.67 33.07
C MET A 331 -14.35 11.63 32.99
N ARG A 332 -15.04 11.67 31.86
CA ARG A 332 -16.28 12.44 31.72
C ARG A 332 -17.43 11.87 32.57
N ALA A 333 -17.66 10.56 32.52
CA ALA A 333 -18.68 9.89 33.34
C ALA A 333 -18.43 10.06 34.85
N LEU A 334 -17.17 10.08 35.28
CA LEU A 334 -16.75 10.35 36.67
C LEU A 334 -16.88 11.82 37.09
N GLY A 335 -17.15 12.75 36.16
CA GLY A 335 -17.18 14.19 36.43
C GLY A 335 -15.79 14.80 36.66
N VAL A 336 -14.74 14.18 36.10
CA VAL A 336 -13.35 14.68 36.13
C VAL A 336 -13.12 15.74 35.07
N LEU A 337 -13.80 15.60 33.93
CA LEU A 337 -13.65 16.37 32.69
C LEU A 337 -15.05 16.66 32.10
N ASP A 338 -15.31 17.86 31.59
CA ASP A 338 -16.66 18.26 31.17
C ASP A 338 -17.11 17.65 29.83
N LYS A 339 -16.19 17.53 28.88
CA LYS A 339 -16.47 17.19 27.47
C LYS A 339 -16.05 15.77 27.08
N GLY A 340 -14.97 15.25 27.66
CA GLY A 340 -14.50 13.88 27.44
C GLY A 340 -14.00 13.56 26.03
N GLN A 341 -13.65 14.56 25.22
CA GLN A 341 -13.08 14.35 23.89
C GLN A 341 -11.64 13.84 23.99
N LEU A 342 -11.22 13.03 23.01
CA LEU A 342 -9.80 12.71 22.80
C LEU A 342 -9.26 13.55 21.65
N VAL A 343 -8.19 14.32 21.90
CA VAL A 343 -7.41 15.02 20.88
C VAL A 343 -6.10 14.27 20.69
N GLU A 344 -5.98 13.58 19.55
CA GLU A 344 -4.77 12.84 19.15
C GLU A 344 -3.85 13.76 18.35
N VAL A 345 -2.57 13.82 18.72
CA VAL A 345 -1.52 14.62 18.06
C VAL A 345 -0.20 13.86 17.98
N THR A 346 0.63 14.25 17.02
CA THR A 346 1.98 13.72 16.78
C THR A 346 3.00 14.86 16.79
N ARG A 347 4.31 14.56 16.68
CA ARG A 347 5.37 15.58 16.50
C ARG A 347 5.03 16.62 15.42
N LYS A 348 4.41 16.20 14.31
CA LYS A 348 4.09 17.08 13.16
C LYS A 348 3.01 18.12 13.47
N ASP A 349 2.17 17.85 14.46
CA ASP A 349 1.06 18.72 14.86
C ASP A 349 1.47 19.72 15.96
N LEU A 350 2.68 19.54 16.52
CA LEU A 350 3.20 20.30 17.66
C LEU A 350 4.39 21.20 17.28
N ILE A 351 5.17 20.84 16.25
CA ILE A 351 6.40 21.55 15.86
C ILE A 351 6.24 22.17 14.47
N GLY A 352 6.42 23.49 14.38
CA GLY A 352 6.36 24.25 13.14
C GLY A 352 7.72 24.37 12.44
N PRO A 353 7.76 24.68 11.12
CA PRO A 353 8.99 24.96 10.39
C PRO A 353 9.66 26.29 10.80
N HIS A 354 8.98 27.17 11.53
CA HIS A 354 9.51 28.48 11.91
C HIS A 354 9.70 28.64 13.44
N HIS A 355 10.72 29.39 13.85
CA HIS A 355 10.98 29.67 15.27
C HIS A 355 9.81 30.42 15.92
N GLY A 356 9.38 29.99 17.10
CA GLY A 356 8.22 30.56 17.83
C GLY A 356 6.86 30.01 17.41
N GLU A 357 6.75 29.34 16.26
CA GLU A 357 5.50 28.70 15.80
C GLU A 357 5.16 27.47 16.65
N THR A 358 6.19 26.74 17.10
CA THR A 358 6.10 25.52 17.91
C THR A 358 5.42 25.73 19.26
N ALA A 359 5.71 26.84 19.96
CA ALA A 359 5.01 27.18 21.20
C ALA A 359 3.51 27.43 20.95
N GLN A 360 3.16 28.14 19.88
CA GLN A 360 1.77 28.40 19.51
C GLN A 360 1.01 27.12 19.16
N LEU A 361 1.58 26.26 18.30
CA LEU A 361 1.00 24.97 17.92
C LEU A 361 0.79 24.04 19.13
N THR A 362 1.75 24.00 20.04
CA THR A 362 1.65 23.21 21.28
C THR A 362 0.55 23.74 22.20
N SER A 363 0.48 25.05 22.41
CA SER A 363 -0.57 25.72 23.19
C SER A 363 -1.96 25.48 22.58
N ASP A 364 -2.10 25.57 21.26
CA ASP A 364 -3.35 25.31 20.55
C ASP A 364 -3.76 23.83 20.56
N ALA A 365 -2.80 22.89 20.66
CA ALA A 365 -3.10 21.48 20.91
C ALA A 365 -3.70 21.25 22.31
N VAL A 366 -3.13 21.87 23.35
CA VAL A 366 -3.68 21.78 24.72
C VAL A 366 -5.07 22.45 24.79
N LYS A 367 -5.24 23.63 24.20
CA LYS A 367 -6.52 24.36 24.16
C LYS A 367 -7.65 23.57 23.49
N ARG A 368 -7.36 22.83 22.42
CA ARG A 368 -8.33 21.90 21.79
C ARG A 368 -8.73 20.76 22.71
N ALA A 369 -7.85 20.34 23.62
CA ALA A 369 -8.07 19.26 24.58
C ALA A 369 -8.74 19.69 25.90
N LEU A 370 -8.95 21.00 26.14
CA LEU A 370 -9.61 21.48 27.37
C LEU A 370 -11.02 20.89 27.54
N GLY A 371 -11.29 20.38 28.74
CA GLY A 371 -12.46 19.56 29.09
C GLY A 371 -12.33 18.09 28.69
N GLY A 372 -11.14 17.64 28.25
CA GLY A 372 -10.90 16.35 27.63
C GLY A 372 -9.48 15.82 27.82
N VAL A 373 -9.04 14.96 26.90
CA VAL A 373 -7.75 14.27 26.93
C VAL A 373 -6.90 14.66 25.73
N LEU A 374 -5.67 15.13 25.95
CA LEU A 374 -4.63 15.26 24.92
C LEU A 374 -3.81 13.98 24.89
N PHE A 375 -3.76 13.31 23.74
CA PHE A 375 -2.96 12.10 23.52
C PHE A 375 -1.85 12.39 22.51
N ILE A 376 -0.60 12.30 22.97
CA ILE A 376 0.59 12.54 22.16
C ILE A 376 1.21 11.18 21.82
N ASP A 377 1.07 10.74 20.57
CA ASP A 377 1.67 9.48 20.12
C ASP A 377 3.15 9.65 19.73
N GLU A 378 3.93 8.59 19.94
CA GLU A 378 5.39 8.56 19.81
C GLU A 378 6.08 9.79 20.45
N ALA A 379 5.67 10.16 21.68
CA ALA A 379 6.08 11.40 22.34
C ALA A 379 7.60 11.59 22.49
N TYR A 380 8.37 10.49 22.58
CA TYR A 380 9.84 10.52 22.55
C TYR A 380 10.39 11.21 21.29
N ALA A 381 9.68 11.14 20.15
CA ALA A 381 10.09 11.77 18.89
C ALA A 381 10.18 13.30 18.99
N LEU A 382 9.51 13.94 19.97
CA LEU A 382 9.69 15.36 20.28
C LEU A 382 11.15 15.72 20.59
N LYS A 383 12.01 14.75 20.92
CA LYS A 383 13.45 14.96 21.13
C LYS A 383 14.29 14.06 20.22
N HIS A 384 15.10 14.67 19.36
CA HIS A 384 16.13 13.95 18.61
C HIS A 384 17.48 14.00 19.32
N GLU A 385 18.18 12.87 19.41
CA GLU A 385 19.56 12.83 19.92
C GLU A 385 20.53 13.42 18.87
N GLY A 386 21.44 14.28 19.31
CA GLY A 386 22.57 14.73 18.49
C GLY A 386 22.36 15.97 17.60
N SER A 387 21.17 16.57 17.56
CA SER A 387 20.93 17.86 16.89
C SER A 387 20.44 18.95 17.85
N SER A 388 20.75 20.21 17.54
CA SER A 388 20.24 21.40 18.25
C SER A 388 18.75 21.67 17.92
N ASP A 389 17.88 20.70 18.19
CA ASP A 389 16.44 20.74 17.92
C ASP A 389 15.72 21.66 18.93
N SER A 390 15.89 22.97 18.73
CA SER A 390 15.27 24.01 19.56
C SER A 390 13.74 23.88 19.63
N GLY A 391 13.09 23.52 18.52
CA GLY A 391 11.64 23.31 18.47
C GLY A 391 11.17 22.14 19.34
N GLY A 392 11.88 21.01 19.30
CA GLY A 392 11.57 19.86 20.18
C GLY A 392 11.54 20.20 21.67
N GLN A 393 12.55 20.95 22.13
CA GLN A 393 12.63 21.40 23.53
C GLN A 393 11.61 22.51 23.84
N GLU A 394 11.34 23.41 22.89
CA GLU A 394 10.32 24.47 22.99
C GLU A 394 8.91 23.87 23.16
N ALA A 395 8.58 22.83 22.39
CA ALA A 395 7.32 22.09 22.53
C ALA A 395 7.18 21.46 23.92
N VAL A 396 8.22 20.75 24.40
CA VAL A 396 8.20 20.13 25.74
C VAL A 396 8.04 21.17 26.85
N ASN A 397 8.78 22.27 26.78
CA ASN A 397 8.70 23.33 27.79
C ASN A 397 7.32 24.01 27.80
N THR A 398 6.76 24.26 26.61
CA THR A 398 5.42 24.84 26.46
C THR A 398 4.35 23.89 26.97
N LEU A 399 4.44 22.59 26.64
CA LEU A 399 3.53 21.56 27.12
C LEU A 399 3.51 21.45 28.64
N VAL A 400 4.68 21.45 29.30
CA VAL A 400 4.78 21.42 30.77
C VAL A 400 4.10 22.65 31.38
N LYS A 401 4.32 23.84 30.82
CA LYS A 401 3.69 25.07 31.28
C LYS A 401 2.16 25.04 31.12
N GLU A 402 1.66 24.67 29.93
CA GLU A 402 0.21 24.64 29.66
C GLU A 402 -0.52 23.56 30.51
N ILE A 403 0.16 22.45 30.83
CA ILE A 403 -0.34 21.45 31.79
C ILE A 403 -0.46 22.03 33.21
N GLU A 404 0.44 22.94 33.60
CA GLU A 404 0.40 23.62 34.90
C GLU A 404 -0.64 24.74 34.96
N ASP A 405 -0.79 25.51 33.88
CA ASP A 405 -1.77 26.59 33.76
C ASP A 405 -3.22 26.04 33.69
N HIS A 406 -3.42 24.82 33.14
CA HIS A 406 -4.73 24.18 32.96
C HIS A 406 -4.93 22.90 33.79
N GLN A 407 -4.36 22.85 35.00
CA GLN A 407 -4.56 21.76 35.95
C GLN A 407 -6.06 21.49 36.20
N ASN A 408 -6.43 20.22 36.17
CA ASN A 408 -7.81 19.70 36.28
C ASN A 408 -8.72 19.88 35.06
N GLU A 409 -8.42 20.78 34.12
CA GLU A 409 -9.23 20.97 32.90
C GLU A 409 -8.82 20.03 31.75
N VAL A 410 -7.59 19.53 31.75
CA VAL A 410 -7.07 18.61 30.73
C VAL A 410 -6.30 17.46 31.35
N VAL A 411 -6.51 16.25 30.83
CA VAL A 411 -5.64 15.09 31.10
C VAL A 411 -4.71 14.92 29.90
N VAL A 412 -3.42 14.65 30.14
CA VAL A 412 -2.45 14.43 29.07
C VAL A 412 -1.93 13.01 29.15
N ILE A 413 -1.86 12.34 28.01
CA ILE A 413 -1.33 10.99 27.86
C ILE A 413 -0.16 11.04 26.88
N LEU A 414 1.03 10.66 27.34
CA LEU A 414 2.22 10.50 26.49
C LEU A 414 2.37 9.02 26.13
N ALA A 415 2.36 8.68 24.85
CA ALA A 415 2.51 7.31 24.38
C ALA A 415 3.88 7.08 23.70
N GLY A 416 4.43 5.87 23.85
CA GLY A 416 5.66 5.49 23.16
C GLY A 416 6.24 4.13 23.58
N TYR A 417 7.44 3.83 23.10
CA TYR A 417 8.19 2.63 23.45
C TYR A 417 8.89 2.78 24.80
N GLN A 418 9.06 1.68 25.53
CA GLN A 418 9.48 1.70 26.92
C GLN A 418 10.90 2.25 27.13
N ARG A 419 11.85 1.94 26.24
CA ARG A 419 13.25 2.39 26.37
C ARG A 419 13.39 3.87 26.01
N GLU A 420 12.77 4.25 24.92
CA GLU A 420 12.77 5.58 24.31
C GLU A 420 12.07 6.60 25.22
N MET A 421 10.91 6.24 25.79
CA MET A 421 10.24 7.09 26.79
C MET A 421 11.02 7.21 28.10
N SER A 422 11.78 6.19 28.50
CA SER A 422 12.64 6.28 29.69
C SER A 422 13.74 7.33 29.50
N ALA A 423 14.38 7.36 28.31
CA ALA A 423 15.39 8.38 27.96
C ALA A 423 14.78 9.79 27.77
N PHE A 424 13.56 9.87 27.23
CA PHE A 424 12.81 11.11 27.09
C PHE A 424 12.53 11.75 28.48
N LEU A 425 11.94 10.98 29.40
CA LEU A 425 11.56 11.45 30.73
C LEU A 425 12.76 11.81 31.61
N SER A 426 13.86 11.04 31.56
CA SER A 426 15.07 11.36 32.33
C SER A 426 15.71 12.70 31.95
N SER A 427 15.31 13.29 30.82
CA SER A 427 15.89 14.53 30.33
C SER A 427 15.15 15.81 30.73
N ASN A 428 13.98 15.70 31.37
CA ASN A 428 13.30 16.84 31.99
C ASN A 428 12.60 16.40 33.28
N SER A 429 13.13 16.82 34.43
CA SER A 429 12.58 16.53 35.76
C SER A 429 11.16 17.07 35.97
N GLY A 430 10.76 18.09 35.20
CA GLY A 430 9.36 18.51 35.10
C GLY A 430 8.48 17.36 34.63
N LEU A 431 8.74 16.78 33.45
CA LEU A 431 7.93 15.69 32.91
C LEU A 431 7.81 14.50 33.89
N GLN A 432 8.91 14.08 34.51
CA GLN A 432 8.88 12.92 35.42
C GLN A 432 7.93 13.11 36.63
N SER A 433 7.77 14.35 37.11
CA SER A 433 6.91 14.65 38.26
C SER A 433 5.44 14.91 37.88
N ARG A 434 5.14 15.37 36.66
CA ARG A 434 3.75 15.59 36.19
C ARG A 434 3.05 14.31 35.69
N PHE A 435 3.78 13.22 35.43
CA PHE A 435 3.24 11.97 34.85
C PHE A 435 3.43 10.74 35.77
N PRO A 436 2.75 10.66 36.93
CA PRO A 436 2.91 9.57 37.90
C PRO A 436 2.24 8.24 37.47
N HIS A 437 1.27 8.28 36.56
CA HIS A 437 0.48 7.09 36.19
C HIS A 437 1.07 6.38 34.97
N VAL A 438 1.92 5.38 35.20
CA VAL A 438 2.56 4.59 34.15
C VAL A 438 1.74 3.34 33.82
N PHE A 439 1.23 3.26 32.59
CA PHE A 439 0.53 2.11 32.04
C PHE A 439 1.44 1.33 31.09
N THR A 440 1.75 0.09 31.44
CA THR A 440 2.47 -0.85 30.57
C THR A 440 1.49 -1.64 29.71
N PHE A 441 1.72 -1.63 28.40
CA PHE A 441 0.97 -2.35 27.39
C PHE A 441 1.84 -3.47 26.83
N SER A 442 1.74 -4.65 27.44
CA SER A 442 2.40 -5.87 27.00
C SER A 442 1.93 -6.30 25.61
N ASP A 443 2.78 -7.06 24.91
CA ASP A 443 2.42 -7.68 23.64
C ASP A 443 1.32 -8.74 23.83
N TYR A 444 0.43 -8.88 22.86
CA TYR A 444 -0.63 -9.88 22.90
C TYR A 444 -0.08 -11.28 22.63
N SER A 445 -0.50 -12.25 23.44
CA SER A 445 -0.31 -13.67 23.17
C SER A 445 -1.01 -14.11 21.87
N PRO A 446 -0.62 -15.24 21.26
CA PRO A 446 -1.29 -15.75 20.07
C PRO A 446 -2.79 -16.00 20.25
N ASP A 447 -3.22 -16.41 21.44
CA ASP A 447 -4.63 -16.62 21.79
C ASP A 447 -5.40 -15.30 21.92
N GLU A 448 -4.81 -14.27 22.53
CA GLU A 448 -5.38 -12.91 22.53
C GLU A 448 -5.45 -12.34 21.10
N MET A 449 -4.44 -12.57 20.26
CA MET A 449 -4.47 -12.17 18.85
C MET A 449 -5.56 -12.90 18.05
N ALA A 450 -5.80 -14.19 18.32
CA ALA A 450 -6.91 -14.95 17.74
C ALA A 450 -8.28 -14.40 18.16
N GLN A 451 -8.46 -14.05 19.43
CA GLN A 451 -9.67 -13.39 19.93
C GLN A 451 -9.87 -12.01 19.30
N ILE A 452 -8.81 -11.19 19.19
CA ILE A 452 -8.85 -9.88 18.51
C ILE A 452 -9.24 -10.05 17.03
N LEU A 453 -8.71 -11.08 16.35
CA LEU A 453 -9.06 -11.40 14.95
C LEU A 453 -10.55 -11.70 14.83
N ARG A 454 -11.09 -12.56 15.70
CA ARG A 454 -12.51 -12.93 15.76
C ARG A 454 -13.41 -11.70 15.96
N VAL A 455 -13.03 -10.79 16.87
CA VAL A 455 -13.74 -9.52 17.10
C VAL A 455 -13.70 -8.64 15.84
N MET A 456 -12.53 -8.40 15.25
CA MET A 456 -12.40 -7.55 14.04
C MET A 456 -13.14 -8.10 12.82
N VAL A 457 -13.20 -9.42 12.65
CA VAL A 457 -13.97 -10.07 11.57
C VAL A 457 -15.47 -9.83 11.77
N LYS A 458 -15.97 -10.01 13.01
CA LYS A 458 -17.37 -9.75 13.37
C LYS A 458 -17.76 -8.28 13.24
N GLU A 459 -16.92 -7.36 13.73
CA GLU A 459 -17.12 -5.90 13.61
C GLU A 459 -17.24 -5.44 12.13
N ARG A 460 -16.58 -6.15 11.20
CA ARG A 460 -16.65 -5.88 9.76
C ARG A 460 -17.80 -6.60 9.04
N GLY A 461 -18.67 -7.31 9.76
CA GLY A 461 -19.80 -8.04 9.18
C GLY A 461 -19.45 -9.36 8.50
N PHE A 462 -18.24 -9.88 8.69
CA PHE A 462 -17.80 -11.18 8.19
C PHE A 462 -17.95 -12.27 9.26
N VAL A 463 -18.00 -13.52 8.81
CA VAL A 463 -17.98 -14.73 9.64
C VAL A 463 -16.81 -15.62 9.26
N LEU A 464 -16.29 -16.39 10.21
CA LEU A 464 -15.26 -17.39 9.96
C LEU A 464 -15.90 -18.70 9.51
N GLU A 465 -15.24 -19.44 8.61
CA GLU A 465 -15.58 -20.83 8.26
C GLU A 465 -15.71 -21.68 9.53
N HIS A 466 -16.63 -22.65 9.55
CA HIS A 466 -16.88 -23.53 10.70
C HIS A 466 -15.60 -24.14 11.32
N LYS A 467 -14.58 -24.47 10.52
CA LYS A 467 -13.30 -25.00 11.04
C LYS A 467 -12.53 -23.97 11.88
N LEU A 468 -12.61 -22.68 11.53
CA LEU A 468 -11.95 -21.56 12.20
C LEU A 468 -12.74 -21.02 13.39
N LEU A 469 -13.91 -21.59 13.70
CA LEU A 469 -14.63 -21.31 14.96
C LEU A 469 -13.95 -21.96 16.17
N ASP A 470 -13.20 -23.04 15.94
CA ASP A 470 -12.35 -23.70 16.93
C ASP A 470 -11.19 -22.78 17.34
N GLU A 471 -11.07 -22.48 18.63
CA GLU A 471 -10.04 -21.55 19.13
C GLU A 471 -8.62 -22.09 18.95
N ALA A 472 -8.39 -23.40 19.11
CA ALA A 472 -7.06 -23.98 18.95
C ALA A 472 -6.58 -23.88 17.49
N ARG A 473 -7.49 -24.09 16.51
CA ARG A 473 -7.19 -23.88 15.09
C ARG A 473 -7.01 -22.40 14.74
N LEU A 474 -7.78 -21.50 15.33
CA LEU A 474 -7.62 -20.05 15.10
C LEU A 474 -6.29 -19.54 15.69
N THR A 475 -5.92 -19.96 16.90
CA THR A 475 -4.61 -19.72 17.50
C THR A 475 -3.50 -20.31 16.63
N ALA A 476 -3.62 -21.56 16.14
CA ALA A 476 -2.61 -22.17 15.27
C ALA A 476 -2.42 -21.40 13.95
N LEU A 477 -3.51 -20.93 13.35
CA LEU A 477 -3.49 -20.05 12.17
C LEU A 477 -2.73 -18.75 12.49
N VAL A 478 -3.08 -18.04 13.57
CA VAL A 478 -2.39 -16.81 13.98
C VAL A 478 -0.92 -17.06 14.26
N GLN A 479 -0.56 -18.14 14.97
CA GLN A 479 0.84 -18.54 15.19
C GLN A 479 1.60 -18.78 13.89
N SER A 480 0.96 -19.39 12.87
CA SER A 480 1.59 -19.59 11.56
C SER A 480 1.87 -18.26 10.84
N LEU A 481 0.97 -17.29 10.97
CA LEU A 481 1.11 -15.96 10.36
C LEU A 481 2.15 -15.10 11.09
N VAL A 482 2.27 -15.24 12.42
CA VAL A 482 3.29 -14.55 13.22
C VAL A 482 4.69 -15.08 12.93
N LYS A 483 4.85 -16.38 12.67
CA LYS A 483 6.17 -16.98 12.34
C LYS A 483 6.75 -16.49 11.00
N GLY A 484 5.90 -16.09 10.05
CA GLY A 484 6.31 -15.60 8.72
C GLY A 484 6.67 -14.12 8.65
N THR A 485 6.47 -13.35 9.72
CA THR A 485 6.75 -11.90 9.76
C THR A 485 7.51 -11.55 11.03
N GLU A 486 8.63 -10.83 10.92
CA GLU A 486 9.41 -10.21 12.02
C GLU A 486 8.67 -10.17 13.36
N ALA A 487 8.90 -11.21 14.19
CA ALA A 487 8.02 -11.57 15.32
C ALA A 487 7.96 -10.52 16.45
N ALA A 488 8.73 -9.43 16.33
CA ALA A 488 8.81 -8.32 17.28
C ALA A 488 7.95 -7.09 16.90
N LYS A 489 7.16 -7.12 15.82
CA LYS A 489 6.44 -5.92 15.30
C LYS A 489 4.91 -6.06 15.17
N GLY A 490 4.32 -7.17 15.64
CA GLY A 490 3.01 -7.63 15.17
C GLY A 490 1.89 -7.84 16.18
N ASN A 491 1.49 -6.82 16.95
CA ASN A 491 0.27 -6.87 17.79
C ASN A 491 -1.03 -6.66 16.97
N GLY A 492 -2.10 -6.11 17.57
CA GLY A 492 -3.40 -5.88 16.92
C GLY A 492 -3.37 -5.07 15.60
N ARG A 493 -2.28 -4.35 15.29
CA ARG A 493 -2.05 -3.76 13.96
C ARG A 493 -1.77 -4.83 12.89
N MET A 494 -0.99 -5.86 13.21
CA MET A 494 -0.77 -7.02 12.34
C MET A 494 -2.06 -7.83 12.17
N VAL A 495 -2.82 -8.05 13.25
CA VAL A 495 -4.13 -8.71 13.17
C VAL A 495 -5.10 -7.95 12.24
N ARG A 496 -5.17 -6.61 12.35
CA ARG A 496 -5.94 -5.76 11.42
C ARG A 496 -5.48 -5.97 9.97
N ASN A 497 -4.19 -5.90 9.70
CA ASN A 497 -3.62 -6.07 8.36
C ASN A 497 -3.85 -7.49 7.80
N VAL A 498 -3.92 -8.52 8.67
CA VAL A 498 -4.27 -9.90 8.31
C VAL A 498 -5.74 -9.98 7.89
N VAL A 499 -6.65 -9.42 8.69
CA VAL A 499 -8.10 -9.38 8.38
C VAL A 499 -8.37 -8.60 7.09
N GLU A 500 -7.72 -7.46 6.88
CA GLU A 500 -7.85 -6.66 5.65
C GLU A 500 -7.37 -7.42 4.40
N ARG A 501 -6.25 -8.15 4.50
CA ARG A 501 -5.78 -9.02 3.41
C ARG A 501 -6.71 -10.20 3.14
N ALA A 502 -7.27 -10.80 4.19
CA ALA A 502 -8.23 -11.89 4.08
C ALA A 502 -9.54 -11.45 3.40
N ILE A 503 -10.11 -10.32 3.80
CA ILE A 503 -11.32 -9.74 3.17
C ILE A 503 -11.08 -9.45 1.69
N LYS A 504 -9.91 -8.88 1.33
CA LYS A 504 -9.58 -8.63 -0.08
C LYS A 504 -9.50 -9.92 -0.90
N ARG A 505 -8.84 -10.97 -0.40
CA ARG A 505 -8.76 -12.28 -1.07
C ARG A 505 -10.11 -12.98 -1.17
N GLN A 506 -10.95 -12.87 -0.14
CA GLN A 506 -12.30 -13.38 -0.17
C GLN A 506 -13.13 -12.68 -1.26
N THR A 507 -12.98 -11.36 -1.41
CA THR A 507 -13.61 -10.58 -2.48
C THR A 507 -13.18 -11.10 -3.85
N ASP A 508 -11.86 -11.28 -4.07
CA ASP A 508 -11.31 -11.81 -5.33
C ASP A 508 -11.79 -13.24 -5.62
N ARG A 509 -11.89 -14.10 -4.60
CA ARG A 509 -12.43 -15.47 -4.72
C ARG A 509 -13.90 -15.45 -5.11
N VAL A 510 -14.72 -14.69 -4.37
CA VAL A 510 -16.17 -14.59 -4.57
C VAL A 510 -16.48 -14.08 -5.97
N PHE A 511 -15.76 -13.06 -6.44
CA PHE A 511 -15.91 -12.53 -7.79
C PHE A 511 -15.70 -13.61 -8.88
N ARG A 512 -14.70 -14.49 -8.71
CA ARG A 512 -14.43 -15.60 -9.65
C ARG A 512 -15.51 -16.70 -9.65
N LEU A 513 -16.29 -16.82 -8.57
CA LEU A 513 -17.34 -17.84 -8.42
C LEU A 513 -18.69 -17.42 -9.04
N GLY A 514 -18.84 -16.16 -9.46
CA GLY A 514 -20.08 -15.66 -10.04
C GLY A 514 -21.22 -15.60 -9.02
N THR A 515 -22.36 -16.22 -9.33
CA THR A 515 -23.52 -16.24 -8.44
C THR A 515 -23.26 -17.13 -7.22
N VAL A 516 -23.14 -16.51 -6.04
CA VAL A 516 -22.95 -17.21 -4.76
C VAL A 516 -24.03 -16.85 -3.74
N SER A 517 -24.23 -17.72 -2.74
CA SER A 517 -25.17 -17.48 -1.63
C SER A 517 -24.72 -16.32 -0.73
N ARG A 518 -25.68 -15.66 -0.06
CA ARG A 518 -25.42 -14.61 0.95
C ARG A 518 -24.38 -15.04 1.99
N GLU A 519 -24.45 -16.29 2.45
CA GLU A 519 -23.49 -16.90 3.38
C GLU A 519 -22.05 -16.88 2.85
N ARG A 520 -21.83 -17.20 1.56
CA ARG A 520 -20.49 -17.19 0.95
C ARG A 520 -19.95 -15.78 0.70
N LEU A 521 -20.83 -14.78 0.54
CA LEU A 521 -20.44 -13.37 0.43
C LEU A 521 -19.82 -12.81 1.71
N VAL A 522 -20.06 -13.42 2.88
CA VAL A 522 -19.56 -12.95 4.18
C VAL A 522 -18.64 -13.94 4.89
N THR A 523 -18.40 -15.13 4.34
CA THR A 523 -17.54 -16.16 4.97
C THR A 523 -16.08 -16.03 4.56
N LEU A 524 -15.19 -15.85 5.54
CA LEU A 524 -13.74 -15.98 5.42
C LEU A 524 -13.33 -17.43 5.73
N THR A 525 -12.56 -18.04 4.82
CA THR A 525 -12.02 -19.40 4.95
C THR A 525 -10.55 -19.36 5.34
N GLU A 526 -10.00 -20.50 5.76
CA GLU A 526 -8.57 -20.64 6.09
C GLU A 526 -7.65 -20.20 4.93
N GLY A 527 -8.06 -20.45 3.68
CA GLY A 527 -7.35 -20.02 2.47
C GLY A 527 -7.36 -18.52 2.19
N ASP A 528 -8.19 -17.72 2.88
CA ASP A 528 -8.13 -16.25 2.79
C ASP A 528 -7.02 -15.68 3.68
N PHE A 529 -6.75 -16.31 4.82
CA PHE A 529 -5.80 -15.80 5.80
C PHE A 529 -4.35 -16.07 5.41
N HIS A 530 -4.07 -17.27 4.89
CA HIS A 530 -2.77 -17.54 4.28
C HIS A 530 -2.53 -16.61 3.10
N GLU A 531 -1.27 -16.21 2.91
CA GLU A 531 -0.84 -15.82 1.57
C GLU A 531 -1.08 -17.02 0.66
N ALA A 532 -2.11 -16.91 -0.18
CA ALA A 532 -2.07 -17.58 -1.45
C ALA A 532 -0.71 -17.26 -2.07
N GLN A 533 0.15 -18.28 -2.22
CA GLN A 533 1.25 -18.24 -3.19
C GLN A 533 0.63 -17.66 -4.45
N GLN A 534 1.04 -16.45 -4.85
CA GLN A 534 0.18 -15.47 -5.57
C GLN A 534 -0.09 -15.81 -7.05
N SER A 535 -0.34 -17.08 -7.37
CA SER A 535 0.61 -17.80 -8.23
C SER A 535 2.04 -17.45 -7.86
N GLU A 536 2.74 -18.37 -7.19
CA GLU A 536 4.12 -18.55 -7.60
C GLU A 536 4.02 -18.95 -9.08
N GLN A 537 4.19 -17.96 -9.96
CA GLN A 537 4.62 -18.26 -11.32
C GLN A 537 5.95 -18.96 -11.11
N SER A 538 5.96 -20.28 -11.24
CA SER A 538 7.18 -21.04 -11.11
C SER A 538 8.16 -20.54 -12.17
N MET A 539 9.46 -20.79 -11.99
CA MET A 539 10.41 -20.48 -13.06
C MET A 539 9.97 -21.11 -14.39
N ALA A 540 9.36 -22.30 -14.36
CA ALA A 540 8.79 -22.95 -15.52
C ALA A 540 7.63 -22.17 -16.16
N ASP A 541 6.72 -21.56 -15.40
CA ASP A 541 5.61 -20.74 -15.93
C ASP A 541 6.13 -19.45 -16.59
N VAL A 542 7.12 -18.80 -15.98
CA VAL A 542 7.76 -17.59 -16.55
C VAL A 542 8.48 -17.94 -17.85
N LEU A 543 9.18 -19.07 -17.90
CA LEU A 543 9.86 -19.56 -19.11
C LEU A 543 8.89 -20.04 -20.20
N ALA A 544 7.79 -20.72 -19.85
CA ALA A 544 6.75 -21.09 -20.81
C ALA A 544 6.06 -19.85 -21.42
N ARG A 545 5.82 -18.81 -20.61
CA ARG A 545 5.32 -17.52 -21.10
C ARG A 545 6.35 -16.81 -21.98
N LEU A 546 7.65 -16.97 -21.70
CA LEU A 546 8.74 -16.43 -22.50
C LEU A 546 8.79 -17.08 -23.89
N ASP A 547 8.54 -18.38 -23.99
CA ASP A 547 8.48 -19.08 -25.29
C ASP A 547 7.34 -18.54 -26.18
N GLY A 548 6.23 -18.09 -25.58
CA GLY A 548 5.12 -17.39 -26.25
C GLY A 548 5.38 -15.93 -26.63
N VAL A 549 6.58 -15.39 -26.38
CA VAL A 549 7.03 -14.10 -26.94
C VAL A 549 7.54 -14.33 -28.37
N ILE A 550 7.15 -13.48 -29.31
CA ILE A 550 7.55 -13.61 -30.72
C ILE A 550 8.97 -13.07 -30.89
N GLY A 551 9.85 -13.81 -31.59
CA GLY A 551 11.25 -13.43 -31.80
C GLY A 551 12.07 -13.31 -30.51
N LEU A 552 13.01 -12.35 -30.48
CA LEU A 552 13.88 -12.06 -29.33
C LEU A 552 14.73 -13.24 -28.83
N ASP A 553 15.19 -14.09 -29.74
CA ASP A 553 15.81 -15.37 -29.38
C ASP A 553 17.10 -15.22 -28.54
N ASP A 554 17.90 -14.19 -28.78
CA ASP A 554 19.08 -13.88 -27.95
C ASP A 554 18.69 -13.43 -26.53
N ALA A 555 17.70 -12.55 -26.39
CA ALA A 555 17.21 -12.09 -25.10
C ALA A 555 16.47 -13.20 -24.33
N LYS A 556 15.82 -14.14 -25.03
CA LYS A 556 15.28 -15.38 -24.45
C LYS A 556 16.39 -16.30 -23.96
N ALA A 557 17.42 -16.52 -24.77
CA ALA A 557 18.58 -17.34 -24.40
C ALA A 557 19.30 -16.77 -23.18
N PHE A 558 19.45 -15.44 -23.12
CA PHE A 558 19.95 -14.72 -21.95
C PHE A 558 19.09 -14.95 -20.70
N MET A 559 17.76 -14.82 -20.77
CA MET A 559 16.92 -15.07 -19.59
C MET A 559 16.97 -16.53 -19.12
N ARG A 560 17.07 -17.50 -20.04
CA ARG A 560 17.25 -18.92 -19.68
C ARG A 560 18.60 -19.15 -18.98
N SER A 561 19.69 -18.54 -19.47
CA SER A 561 21.01 -18.69 -18.84
C SER A 561 21.07 -17.99 -17.47
N LEU A 562 20.48 -16.80 -17.34
CA LEU A 562 20.34 -16.08 -16.07
C LEU A 562 19.53 -16.89 -15.05
N GLY A 563 18.37 -17.42 -15.44
CA GLY A 563 17.53 -18.24 -14.57
C GLY A 563 18.28 -19.47 -14.04
N ALA A 564 18.96 -20.21 -14.93
CA ALA A 564 19.76 -21.37 -14.55
C ALA A 564 20.95 -21.00 -13.63
N GLN A 565 21.66 -19.90 -13.90
CA GLN A 565 22.77 -19.43 -13.06
C GLN A 565 22.29 -19.05 -11.65
N LEU A 566 21.16 -18.34 -11.55
CA LEU A 566 20.59 -17.93 -10.27
C LEU A 566 20.02 -19.13 -9.48
N GLN A 567 19.35 -20.07 -10.14
CA GLN A 567 18.88 -21.30 -9.50
C GLN A 567 20.04 -22.09 -8.90
N VAL A 568 21.10 -22.37 -9.67
CA VAL A 568 22.30 -23.06 -9.16
C VAL A 568 22.98 -22.27 -8.03
N LYS A 569 22.94 -20.93 -8.05
CA LYS A 569 23.47 -20.10 -6.97
C LYS A 569 22.65 -20.24 -5.67
N LEU A 570 21.32 -20.34 -5.77
CA LEU A 570 20.42 -20.57 -4.64
C LEU A 570 20.61 -21.98 -4.06
N GLU A 571 20.59 -23.02 -4.90
CA GLU A 571 20.82 -24.42 -4.49
C GLU A 571 22.17 -24.59 -3.75
N ARG A 572 23.23 -23.92 -4.22
CA ARG A 572 24.54 -23.91 -3.53
C ARG A 572 24.48 -23.21 -2.17
N LYS A 573 23.75 -22.09 -2.06
CA LYS A 573 23.58 -21.33 -0.81
C LYS A 573 22.79 -22.15 0.22
N GLU A 574 21.73 -22.84 -0.21
CA GLU A 574 20.94 -23.77 0.62
C GLU A 574 21.76 -24.97 1.08
N ALA A 575 22.62 -25.52 0.22
CA ALA A 575 23.57 -26.58 0.56
C ALA A 575 24.76 -26.11 1.44
N GLY A 576 24.80 -24.85 1.87
CA GLY A 576 25.89 -24.28 2.67
C GLY A 576 27.24 -24.18 1.95
N LEU A 577 27.26 -24.35 0.62
CA LEU A 577 28.46 -24.25 -0.20
C LEU A 577 28.76 -22.76 -0.49
N PRO A 578 30.04 -22.40 -0.73
CA PRO A 578 30.37 -21.08 -1.25
C PRO A 578 29.71 -20.89 -2.62
N ALA A 579 28.62 -20.13 -2.64
CA ALA A 579 28.19 -19.40 -3.81
C ALA A 579 29.28 -18.37 -4.14
N GLY A 580 29.67 -18.29 -5.42
CA GLY A 580 30.64 -17.29 -5.87
C GLY A 580 30.15 -15.86 -5.58
N GLY A 581 31.08 -14.92 -5.61
CA GLY A 581 30.88 -13.53 -5.19
C GLY A 581 29.61 -12.86 -5.72
N GLU A 582 29.16 -11.82 -5.02
CA GLU A 582 27.96 -11.07 -5.35
C GLU A 582 28.14 -10.33 -6.69
N GLN A 583 27.57 -10.93 -7.74
CA GLN A 583 27.47 -10.35 -9.07
C GLN A 583 26.28 -9.39 -9.10
N SER A 584 26.49 -8.18 -9.64
CA SER A 584 25.40 -7.25 -9.90
C SER A 584 24.40 -7.86 -10.89
N LEU A 585 23.11 -7.71 -10.56
CA LEU A 585 21.99 -8.12 -11.41
C LEU A 585 21.51 -6.99 -12.34
N HIS A 586 22.12 -5.79 -12.27
CA HIS A 586 21.70 -4.67 -13.09
C HIS A 586 22.11 -4.84 -14.57
N MET A 587 21.27 -4.38 -15.49
CA MET A 587 21.38 -4.69 -16.93
C MET A 587 21.29 -3.45 -17.82
N LEU A 588 21.97 -3.48 -18.97
CA LEU A 588 21.76 -2.56 -20.08
C LEU A 588 20.91 -3.22 -21.16
N PHE A 589 19.78 -2.61 -21.53
CA PHE A 589 18.88 -3.09 -22.58
C PHE A 589 19.04 -2.23 -23.83
N VAL A 590 19.71 -2.79 -24.84
CA VAL A 590 20.22 -2.05 -25.99
C VAL A 590 19.48 -2.43 -27.26
N GLY A 591 18.84 -1.47 -27.92
CA GLY A 591 18.20 -1.68 -29.23
C GLY A 591 17.14 -0.64 -29.57
N ASN A 592 16.56 -0.77 -30.76
CA ASN A 592 15.71 0.25 -31.38
C ASN A 592 14.33 0.38 -30.69
N PRO A 593 13.50 1.38 -31.02
CA PRO A 593 12.19 1.56 -30.40
C PRO A 593 11.26 0.40 -30.75
N GLY A 594 10.46 -0.08 -29.79
CA GLY A 594 9.46 -1.11 -30.04
C GLY A 594 10.02 -2.52 -30.32
N THR A 595 11.31 -2.78 -30.08
CA THR A 595 11.88 -4.14 -30.10
C THR A 595 11.44 -5.01 -28.92
N GLY A 596 10.84 -4.44 -27.87
CA GLY A 596 10.25 -5.21 -26.75
C GLY A 596 11.02 -5.12 -25.43
N LYS A 597 11.98 -4.20 -25.29
CA LYS A 597 12.76 -3.91 -24.06
C LYS A 597 11.89 -3.94 -22.78
N THR A 598 10.86 -3.10 -22.69
CA THR A 598 9.92 -3.05 -21.54
C THR A 598 9.19 -4.38 -21.30
N THR A 599 8.86 -5.12 -22.36
CA THR A 599 8.19 -6.43 -22.22
C THR A 599 9.14 -7.44 -21.59
N MET A 600 10.40 -7.48 -22.04
CA MET A 600 11.42 -8.36 -21.49
C MET A 600 11.77 -7.98 -20.04
N ALA A 601 11.84 -6.69 -19.72
CA ALA A 601 12.12 -6.22 -18.36
C ALA A 601 11.04 -6.67 -17.35
N ARG A 602 9.76 -6.69 -17.76
CA ARG A 602 8.67 -7.26 -16.95
C ARG A 602 8.77 -8.78 -16.78
N MET A 603 9.36 -9.49 -17.74
CA MET A 603 9.66 -10.91 -17.61
C MET A 603 10.86 -11.16 -16.69
N VAL A 604 11.91 -10.33 -16.74
CA VAL A 604 13.04 -10.36 -15.77
C VAL A 604 12.52 -10.16 -14.35
N ALA A 605 11.65 -9.17 -14.11
CA ALA A 605 11.03 -8.93 -12.81
C ALA A 605 10.23 -10.17 -12.32
N SER A 606 9.49 -10.81 -13.22
CA SER A 606 8.72 -12.03 -12.93
C SER A 606 9.65 -13.20 -12.58
N LEU A 607 10.75 -13.38 -13.33
CA LEU A 607 11.75 -14.42 -13.12
C LEU A 607 12.48 -14.25 -11.77
N LEU A 608 12.92 -13.03 -11.46
CA LEU A 608 13.60 -12.74 -10.20
C LEU A 608 12.68 -12.90 -8.99
N LYS A 609 11.40 -12.53 -9.11
CA LYS A 609 10.38 -12.83 -8.09
C LYS A 609 10.16 -14.33 -7.91
N ALA A 610 10.05 -15.08 -9.01
CA ALA A 610 9.86 -16.54 -9.00
C ALA A 610 11.02 -17.28 -8.32
N LEU A 611 12.24 -16.72 -8.39
CA LEU A 611 13.44 -17.23 -7.73
C LEU A 611 13.64 -16.68 -6.30
N GLY A 612 12.68 -15.92 -5.75
CA GLY A 612 12.78 -15.32 -4.41
C GLY A 612 13.83 -14.20 -4.28
N MET A 613 14.41 -13.73 -5.40
CA MET A 613 15.44 -12.68 -5.44
C MET A 613 14.84 -11.26 -5.32
N LEU A 614 13.52 -11.11 -5.50
CA LEU A 614 12.80 -9.84 -5.34
C LEU A 614 11.53 -10.05 -4.52
N ARG A 615 11.35 -9.26 -3.46
CA ARG A 615 10.25 -9.39 -2.49
C ARG A 615 8.86 -9.08 -3.06
N LEU A 616 8.76 -8.16 -4.01
CA LEU A 616 7.49 -7.71 -4.61
C LEU A 616 7.39 -8.03 -6.10
N GLY A 617 8.50 -7.85 -6.83
CA GLY A 617 8.61 -8.08 -8.28
C GLY A 617 7.80 -7.10 -9.14
N HIS A 618 7.41 -5.95 -8.60
CA HIS A 618 6.80 -4.88 -9.37
C HIS A 618 7.83 -4.19 -10.27
N VAL A 619 7.34 -3.41 -11.23
CA VAL A 619 8.17 -2.72 -12.22
C VAL A 619 7.81 -1.25 -12.22
N ILE A 620 8.79 -0.40 -11.90
CA ILE A 620 8.71 1.06 -12.03
C ILE A 620 9.41 1.44 -13.33
N GLU A 621 8.75 2.26 -14.15
CA GLU A 621 9.26 2.71 -15.46
C GLU A 621 9.40 4.24 -15.39
N THR A 622 10.59 4.76 -15.69
CA THR A 622 11.00 6.16 -15.47
C THR A 622 11.84 6.68 -16.64
N ASP A 623 11.92 8.01 -16.77
CA ASP A 623 12.68 8.72 -17.80
C ASP A 623 13.50 9.88 -17.19
N ARG A 624 14.17 10.69 -18.03
CA ARG A 624 14.87 11.93 -17.63
C ARG A 624 13.94 12.89 -16.87
N GLY A 625 12.72 13.09 -17.36
CA GLY A 625 11.73 14.00 -16.77
C GLY A 625 11.29 13.60 -15.36
N SER A 626 11.41 12.32 -15.02
CA SER A 626 11.05 11.73 -13.73
C SER A 626 12.22 11.69 -12.74
N LEU A 627 13.46 11.63 -13.21
CA LEU A 627 14.66 11.59 -12.35
C LEU A 627 15.30 12.98 -12.12
N VAL A 628 15.34 13.82 -13.14
CA VAL A 628 15.98 15.15 -13.10
C VAL A 628 14.98 16.22 -12.63
N ALA A 629 15.40 17.17 -11.79
CA ALA A 629 14.59 18.31 -11.36
C ALA A 629 15.00 19.60 -12.09
N GLY A 630 14.09 20.58 -12.16
CA GLY A 630 14.35 21.89 -12.79
C GLY A 630 15.16 22.87 -11.93
N TYR A 631 15.51 22.50 -10.70
CA TYR A 631 16.21 23.35 -9.73
C TYR A 631 17.33 22.57 -9.02
N ALA A 632 18.44 23.26 -8.74
CA ALA A 632 19.61 22.67 -8.08
C ALA A 632 19.28 22.09 -6.70
N GLY A 633 19.87 20.93 -6.37
CA GLY A 633 19.71 20.25 -5.08
C GLY A 633 18.39 19.48 -4.92
N GLN A 634 17.45 19.57 -5.86
CA GLN A 634 16.21 18.77 -5.85
C GLN A 634 16.36 17.44 -6.62
N THR A 635 17.30 17.36 -7.56
CA THR A 635 17.50 16.19 -8.43
C THR A 635 17.87 14.94 -7.63
N ALA A 636 18.79 15.02 -6.67
CA ALA A 636 19.11 13.90 -5.80
C ALA A 636 17.90 13.38 -5.00
N ILE A 637 17.06 14.28 -4.47
CA ILE A 637 15.84 13.91 -3.71
C ILE A 637 14.84 13.20 -4.61
N LYS A 638 14.60 13.74 -5.81
CA LYS A 638 13.68 13.18 -6.80
C LYS A 638 14.12 11.80 -7.28
N THR A 639 15.41 11.66 -7.60
CA THR A 639 16.04 10.38 -7.97
C THR A 639 15.89 9.34 -6.86
N ARG A 640 16.16 9.69 -5.60
CA ARG A 640 15.97 8.77 -4.46
C ARG A 640 14.54 8.30 -4.33
N SER A 641 13.56 9.20 -4.38
CA SER A 641 12.13 8.85 -4.29
C SER A 641 11.69 7.85 -5.36
N VAL A 642 12.21 7.99 -6.60
CA VAL A 642 11.94 7.01 -7.67
C VAL A 642 12.58 5.65 -7.37
N VAL A 643 13.83 5.61 -6.89
CA VAL A 643 14.48 4.33 -6.51
C VAL A 643 13.80 3.68 -5.29
N GLU A 644 13.42 4.47 -4.29
CA GLU A 644 12.66 4.02 -3.11
C GLU A 644 11.32 3.39 -3.50
N SER A 645 10.63 3.94 -4.51
CA SER A 645 9.40 3.35 -5.05
C SER A 645 9.62 2.00 -5.77
N ALA A 646 10.85 1.70 -6.19
CA ALA A 646 11.23 0.46 -6.86
C ALA A 646 11.77 -0.62 -5.90
N LEU A 647 11.93 -0.34 -4.60
CA LEU A 647 12.42 -1.30 -3.59
C LEU A 647 11.51 -2.52 -3.45
N GLY A 648 12.10 -3.71 -3.59
CA GLY A 648 11.46 -5.00 -3.75
C GLY A 648 11.18 -5.40 -5.21
N GLY A 649 11.62 -4.62 -6.19
CA GLY A 649 11.22 -4.75 -7.60
C GLY A 649 12.31 -4.37 -8.61
N VAL A 650 11.87 -4.01 -9.83
CA VAL A 650 12.73 -3.62 -10.94
C VAL A 650 12.49 -2.17 -11.33
N LEU A 651 13.56 -1.39 -11.48
CA LEU A 651 13.55 -0.03 -12.00
C LEU A 651 14.01 0.00 -13.45
N ILE A 652 13.14 0.39 -14.38
CA ILE A 652 13.47 0.62 -15.79
C ILE A 652 13.67 2.12 -16.00
N VAL A 653 14.86 2.51 -16.44
CA VAL A 653 15.10 3.84 -17.00
C VAL A 653 15.07 3.72 -18.51
N ASP A 654 14.01 4.20 -19.17
CA ASP A 654 13.96 4.24 -20.64
C ASP A 654 14.63 5.50 -21.19
N GLU A 655 15.16 5.38 -22.42
CA GLU A 655 16.04 6.37 -23.05
C GLU A 655 17.15 6.90 -22.11
N ALA A 656 17.77 6.00 -21.33
CA ALA A 656 18.69 6.34 -20.24
C ALA A 656 19.90 7.19 -20.67
N TYR A 657 20.29 7.16 -21.95
CA TYR A 657 21.32 8.05 -22.51
C TYR A 657 20.93 9.54 -22.40
N ALA A 658 19.64 9.86 -22.41
CA ALA A 658 19.13 11.22 -22.20
C ALA A 658 19.32 11.71 -20.75
N LEU A 659 19.69 10.86 -19.79
CA LEU A 659 20.02 11.33 -18.44
C LEU A 659 21.24 12.25 -18.42
N VAL A 660 22.16 12.17 -19.38
CA VAL A 660 23.29 13.09 -19.48
C VAL A 660 23.41 13.58 -20.92
N GLU A 661 22.81 14.73 -21.21
CA GLU A 661 22.81 15.33 -22.55
C GLU A 661 24.21 15.82 -22.97
N ASP A 662 24.94 16.42 -22.02
CA ASP A 662 26.22 17.09 -22.28
C ASP A 662 27.23 16.90 -21.15
N ALA A 663 28.52 17.09 -21.44
CA ALA A 663 29.58 17.11 -20.42
C ALA A 663 29.41 18.23 -19.36
N LYS A 664 28.56 19.24 -19.64
CA LYS A 664 28.21 20.36 -18.76
C LYS A 664 26.86 20.19 -18.03
N ASP A 665 26.11 19.11 -18.28
CA ASP A 665 24.84 18.84 -17.60
C ASP A 665 25.10 18.40 -16.15
N SER A 666 25.14 19.37 -15.23
CA SER A 666 25.36 19.11 -13.81
C SER A 666 24.19 18.38 -13.15
N PHE A 667 22.95 18.60 -13.62
CA PHE A 667 21.76 17.97 -13.04
C PHE A 667 21.62 16.53 -13.50
N GLY A 668 21.87 16.25 -14.78
CA GLY A 668 21.91 14.89 -15.32
C GLY A 668 22.97 14.02 -14.65
N ARG A 669 24.16 14.58 -14.41
CA ARG A 669 25.23 13.91 -13.64
C ARG A 669 24.83 13.67 -12.19
N GLU A 670 24.24 14.65 -11.50
CA GLU A 670 23.72 14.49 -10.13
C GLU A 670 22.68 13.37 -10.03
N ALA A 671 21.77 13.26 -11.01
CA ALA A 671 20.81 12.16 -11.09
C ALA A 671 21.51 10.81 -11.28
N LEU A 672 22.45 10.72 -12.24
CA LEU A 672 23.15 9.48 -12.55
C LEU A 672 24.00 8.98 -11.38
N ASP A 673 24.76 9.86 -10.74
CA ASP A 673 25.60 9.51 -9.57
C ASP A 673 24.74 9.14 -8.35
N THR A 674 23.61 9.82 -8.13
CA THR A 674 22.65 9.45 -7.09
C THR A 674 22.01 8.10 -7.36
N LEU A 675 21.65 7.82 -8.61
CA LEU A 675 21.09 6.54 -9.04
C LEU A 675 22.10 5.41 -8.81
N VAL A 676 23.33 5.54 -9.33
CA VAL A 676 24.39 4.52 -9.17
C VAL A 676 24.70 4.26 -7.69
N LYS A 677 24.73 5.30 -6.85
CA LYS A 677 24.90 5.13 -5.40
C LYS A 677 23.74 4.36 -4.77
N MET A 678 22.49 4.77 -5.03
CA MET A 678 21.31 4.11 -4.45
C MET A 678 21.20 2.65 -4.86
N LEU A 679 21.62 2.30 -6.08
CA LEU A 679 21.64 0.93 -6.57
C LEU A 679 22.72 0.06 -5.91
N GLU A 680 23.87 0.64 -5.57
CA GLU A 680 24.88 -0.04 -4.73
C GLU A 680 24.35 -0.27 -3.31
N ASP A 681 23.80 0.78 -2.68
CA ASP A 681 23.30 0.75 -1.30
C ASP A 681 22.10 -0.20 -1.11
N ASN A 682 21.38 -0.57 -2.19
CA ASN A 682 20.16 -1.40 -2.15
C ASN A 682 20.21 -2.61 -3.11
N ARG A 683 21.41 -3.10 -3.46
CA ARG A 683 21.62 -4.13 -4.52
C ARG A 683 20.84 -5.45 -4.35
N ASP A 684 20.45 -5.78 -3.12
CA ASP A 684 19.72 -7.00 -2.78
C ASP A 684 18.18 -6.84 -2.79
N ASP A 685 17.64 -5.60 -2.92
CA ASP A 685 16.19 -5.33 -2.93
C ASP A 685 15.73 -4.59 -4.21
N VAL A 686 16.63 -4.05 -5.05
CA VAL A 686 16.25 -3.43 -6.34
C VAL A 686 17.19 -3.81 -7.49
N VAL A 687 16.61 -4.12 -8.66
CA VAL A 687 17.36 -4.34 -9.90
C VAL A 687 17.07 -3.24 -10.92
N ALA A 688 18.11 -2.52 -11.36
CA ALA A 688 17.98 -1.53 -12.42
C ALA A 688 18.21 -2.10 -13.82
N ILE A 689 17.44 -1.60 -14.78
CA ILE A 689 17.58 -1.84 -16.21
C ILE A 689 17.65 -0.47 -16.90
N LEU A 690 18.79 -0.13 -17.50
CA LEU A 690 18.94 1.08 -18.32
C LEU A 690 18.70 0.73 -19.78
N ALA A 691 17.66 1.30 -20.39
CA ALA A 691 17.27 1.02 -21.77
C ALA A 691 17.63 2.18 -22.71
N GLY A 692 18.04 1.85 -23.95
CA GLY A 692 18.39 2.87 -24.95
C GLY A 692 18.96 2.31 -26.25
N TYR A 693 19.48 3.20 -27.10
CA TYR A 693 20.03 2.86 -28.41
C TYR A 693 21.50 2.40 -28.34
N PRO A 694 21.97 1.58 -29.31
CA PRO A 694 23.28 0.91 -29.22
C PRO A 694 24.52 1.81 -29.25
N HIS A 695 24.43 3.01 -29.84
CA HIS A 695 25.56 3.93 -29.92
C HIS A 695 25.58 4.88 -28.71
N GLU A 696 24.42 5.39 -28.36
CA GLU A 696 24.13 6.34 -27.28
C GLU A 696 24.38 5.70 -25.91
N MET A 697 23.97 4.44 -25.71
CA MET A 697 24.27 3.71 -24.47
C MET A 697 25.77 3.43 -24.30
N LYS A 698 26.53 3.23 -25.39
CA LYS A 698 28.00 3.12 -25.31
C LYS A 698 28.63 4.44 -24.89
N GLN A 699 28.11 5.57 -25.36
CA GLN A 699 28.54 6.90 -24.93
C GLN A 699 28.21 7.14 -23.45
N LEU A 700 27.00 6.80 -22.98
CA LEU A 700 26.61 6.93 -21.58
C LEU A 700 27.54 6.14 -20.63
N VAL A 701 27.85 4.88 -20.97
CA VAL A 701 28.78 4.05 -20.19
C VAL A 701 30.21 4.61 -20.21
N ALA A 702 30.64 5.23 -21.31
CA ALA A 702 31.94 5.91 -21.38
C ALA A 702 32.01 7.20 -20.55
N ILE A 703 30.87 7.89 -20.33
CA ILE A 703 30.80 9.11 -19.51
C ILE A 703 30.98 8.81 -18.02
N ASN A 704 30.47 7.68 -17.52
CA ASN A 704 30.58 7.30 -16.11
C ASN A 704 31.14 5.87 -15.95
N PRO A 705 32.44 5.71 -15.61
CA PRO A 705 33.06 4.40 -15.35
C PRO A 705 32.36 3.59 -14.25
N GLY A 706 31.62 4.25 -13.34
CA GLY A 706 30.76 3.59 -12.36
C GLY A 706 29.71 2.69 -13.02
N LEU A 707 29.12 3.11 -14.14
CA LEU A 707 28.15 2.30 -14.88
C LEU A 707 28.75 0.99 -15.39
N ALA A 708 29.96 1.01 -15.96
CA ALA A 708 30.62 -0.20 -16.46
C ALA A 708 30.83 -1.24 -15.34
N SER A 709 31.08 -0.80 -14.10
CA SER A 709 31.21 -1.69 -12.94
C SER A 709 29.87 -2.19 -12.39
N ARG A 710 28.81 -1.36 -12.39
CA ARG A 710 27.49 -1.72 -11.84
C ARG A 710 26.61 -2.50 -12.82
N PHE A 711 26.80 -2.31 -14.12
CA PHE A 711 25.99 -2.89 -15.19
C PHE A 711 26.86 -3.76 -16.12
N PRO A 712 27.40 -4.89 -15.62
CA PRO A 712 28.26 -5.76 -16.42
C PRO A 712 27.51 -6.48 -17.55
N THR A 713 26.19 -6.56 -17.45
CA THR A 713 25.33 -7.36 -18.31
C THR A 713 24.64 -6.48 -19.36
N THR A 714 24.92 -6.71 -20.64
CA THR A 714 24.23 -6.04 -21.76
C THR A 714 23.40 -7.04 -22.56
N VAL A 715 22.12 -6.72 -22.78
CA VAL A 715 21.18 -7.51 -23.58
C VAL A 715 20.83 -6.73 -24.84
N THR A 716 21.15 -7.28 -26.01
CA THR A 716 20.87 -6.68 -27.32
C THR A 716 19.50 -7.11 -27.83
N PHE A 717 18.71 -6.16 -28.32
CA PHE A 717 17.39 -6.34 -28.89
C PHE A 717 17.43 -5.99 -30.38
N HIS A 718 17.49 -7.01 -31.21
CA HIS A 718 17.50 -6.88 -32.67
C HIS A 718 16.12 -6.50 -33.22
N ASP A 719 16.11 -5.87 -34.42
CA ASP A 719 14.89 -5.54 -35.13
C ASP A 719 14.15 -6.81 -35.59
N TYR A 720 12.81 -6.75 -35.60
CA TYR A 720 11.99 -7.89 -36.00
C TYR A 720 11.96 -8.05 -37.53
N THR A 721 12.07 -9.30 -37.97
CA THR A 721 11.80 -9.67 -39.37
C THR A 721 10.33 -9.42 -39.74
N ALA A 722 10.05 -9.23 -41.03
CA ALA A 722 8.68 -9.05 -41.54
C ALA A 722 7.70 -10.16 -41.09
N ALA A 723 8.18 -11.41 -40.99
CA ALA A 723 7.39 -12.54 -40.50
C ALA A 723 7.07 -12.43 -39.00
N GLN A 724 8.04 -12.01 -38.18
CA GLN A 724 7.81 -11.75 -36.75
C GLN A 724 6.89 -10.53 -36.53
N LEU A 725 7.05 -9.45 -37.31
CA LEU A 725 6.14 -8.30 -37.27
C LEU A 725 4.70 -8.70 -37.63
N MET A 726 4.53 -9.57 -38.64
CA MET A 726 3.22 -10.11 -39.02
C MET A 726 2.62 -10.98 -37.90
N ALA A 727 3.42 -11.85 -37.26
CA ALA A 727 2.95 -12.63 -36.12
C ALA A 727 2.58 -11.73 -34.91
N ILE A 728 3.28 -10.62 -34.69
CA ILE A 728 2.92 -9.62 -33.67
C ILE A 728 1.58 -8.96 -34.02
N ALA A 729 1.34 -8.67 -35.30
CA ALA A 729 0.06 -8.15 -35.78
C ALA A 729 -1.08 -9.16 -35.58
N ASP A 730 -0.89 -10.42 -35.98
CA ASP A 730 -1.85 -11.52 -35.78
C ASP A 730 -2.19 -11.69 -34.29
N LYS A 731 -1.21 -11.55 -33.38
CA LYS A 731 -1.42 -11.59 -31.92
C LYS A 731 -2.25 -10.41 -31.41
N MET A 732 -1.90 -9.17 -31.78
CA MET A 732 -2.66 -7.98 -31.37
C MET A 732 -4.11 -8.03 -31.86
N LEU A 733 -4.33 -8.51 -33.08
CA LEU A 733 -5.66 -8.69 -33.65
C LEU A 733 -6.45 -9.78 -32.93
N GLY A 734 -5.82 -10.89 -32.57
CA GLY A 734 -6.43 -11.96 -31.77
C GLY A 734 -6.88 -11.50 -30.38
N GLU A 735 -6.09 -10.67 -29.69
CA GLU A 735 -6.45 -10.07 -28.40
C GLU A 735 -7.70 -9.16 -28.50
N GLU A 736 -7.90 -8.51 -29.66
CA GLU A 736 -9.06 -7.66 -29.96
C GLU A 736 -10.20 -8.38 -30.70
N GLN A 737 -10.08 -9.69 -30.94
CA GLN A 737 -11.03 -10.52 -31.70
C GLN A 737 -11.28 -10.02 -33.15
N LEU A 738 -10.27 -9.38 -33.76
CA LEU A 738 -10.28 -8.92 -35.14
C LEU A 738 -9.59 -9.91 -36.07
N VAL A 739 -10.02 -9.96 -37.34
CA VAL A 739 -9.50 -10.88 -38.36
C VAL A 739 -9.17 -10.11 -39.64
N LEU A 740 -8.01 -10.39 -40.24
CA LEU A 740 -7.64 -9.86 -41.56
C LEU A 740 -8.19 -10.75 -42.67
N ALA A 741 -8.80 -10.14 -43.68
CA ALA A 741 -9.06 -10.80 -44.96
C ALA A 741 -7.71 -11.22 -45.63
N PRO A 742 -7.69 -12.28 -46.47
CA PRO A 742 -6.44 -12.81 -47.03
C PRO A 742 -5.62 -11.79 -47.84
N ASP A 743 -6.30 -10.92 -48.58
CA ASP A 743 -5.75 -9.80 -49.35
C ASP A 743 -5.25 -8.66 -48.46
N ALA A 744 -5.99 -8.33 -47.40
CA ALA A 744 -5.57 -7.39 -46.37
C ALA A 744 -4.27 -7.84 -45.68
N ARG A 745 -4.20 -9.14 -45.35
CA ARG A 745 -3.01 -9.75 -44.74
C ARG A 745 -1.79 -9.71 -45.67
N ALA A 746 -1.98 -9.96 -46.97
CA ALA A 746 -0.91 -9.83 -47.96
C ALA A 746 -0.41 -8.38 -48.11
N LYS A 747 -1.33 -7.39 -48.16
CA LYS A 747 -0.99 -5.96 -48.22
C LYS A 747 -0.24 -5.50 -46.96
N LEU A 748 -0.68 -5.90 -45.77
CA LEU A 748 0.00 -5.60 -44.51
C LEU A 748 1.41 -6.21 -44.45
N LEU A 749 1.56 -7.50 -44.82
CA LEU A 749 2.87 -8.16 -44.85
C LEU A 749 3.85 -7.44 -45.80
N ALA A 750 3.39 -7.00 -46.97
CA ALA A 750 4.22 -6.23 -47.91
C ALA A 750 4.65 -4.86 -47.35
N GLN A 751 3.81 -4.20 -46.54
CA GLN A 751 4.19 -2.97 -45.83
C GLN A 751 5.19 -3.25 -44.72
N LEU A 752 4.96 -4.28 -43.90
CA LEU A 752 5.88 -4.68 -42.83
C LEU A 752 7.26 -5.12 -43.37
N ALA A 753 7.31 -5.69 -44.58
CA ALA A 753 8.56 -5.99 -45.27
C ALA A 753 9.36 -4.72 -45.64
N LYS A 754 8.69 -3.65 -46.12
CA LYS A 754 9.36 -2.36 -46.35
C LYS A 754 9.89 -1.75 -45.05
N VAL A 755 9.09 -1.81 -43.97
CA VAL A 755 9.47 -1.28 -42.65
C VAL A 755 10.69 -2.03 -42.09
N ALA A 756 10.69 -3.36 -42.13
CA ALA A 756 11.82 -4.17 -41.70
C ALA A 756 13.09 -3.93 -42.55
N ALA A 757 12.94 -3.68 -43.86
CA ALA A 757 14.07 -3.36 -44.74
C ALA A 757 14.63 -1.94 -44.53
N ALA A 758 13.82 -0.99 -44.06
CA ALA A 758 14.25 0.38 -43.75
C ALA A 758 14.95 0.51 -42.38
N GLY A 759 14.70 -0.42 -41.47
CA GLY A 759 15.30 -0.49 -40.14
C GLY A 759 15.08 0.79 -39.32
N ASP A 760 16.15 1.21 -38.64
CA ASP A 760 16.15 2.32 -37.68
C ASP A 760 15.60 3.64 -38.25
N LYS A 761 15.82 3.90 -39.55
CA LYS A 761 15.35 5.12 -40.24
C LYS A 761 13.83 5.25 -40.35
N ALA A 762 13.09 4.16 -40.14
CA ALA A 762 11.63 4.14 -40.17
C ALA A 762 10.97 4.07 -38.77
N GLY A 763 11.77 4.02 -37.68
CA GLY A 763 11.25 3.85 -36.31
C GLY A 763 10.45 2.54 -36.11
N GLY A 764 10.83 1.50 -36.85
CA GLY A 764 9.89 0.50 -37.36
C GLY A 764 9.97 -0.91 -36.76
N ASN A 765 9.55 -1.10 -35.51
CA ASN A 765 9.30 -2.44 -34.93
C ASN A 765 7.82 -2.62 -34.52
N ALA A 766 7.51 -3.26 -33.39
CA ALA A 766 6.14 -3.46 -32.92
C ALA A 766 5.34 -2.15 -32.75
N ARG A 767 6.03 -1.01 -32.59
CA ARG A 767 5.41 0.33 -32.61
C ARG A 767 4.81 0.68 -33.98
N ALA A 768 5.49 0.32 -35.09
CA ALA A 768 4.96 0.50 -36.43
C ALA A 768 3.80 -0.46 -36.74
N VAL A 769 3.87 -1.72 -36.26
CA VAL A 769 2.73 -2.66 -36.33
C VAL A 769 1.50 -2.06 -35.63
N ARG A 770 1.64 -1.59 -34.39
CA ARG A 770 0.55 -0.93 -33.67
C ARG A 770 0.00 0.28 -34.44
N ASN A 771 0.86 1.15 -34.96
CA ASN A 771 0.43 2.31 -35.74
C ASN A 771 -0.35 1.92 -37.01
N ALA A 772 0.12 0.90 -37.74
CA ALA A 772 -0.54 0.39 -38.95
C ALA A 772 -1.92 -0.23 -38.63
N LEU A 773 -2.03 -1.02 -37.55
CA LEU A 773 -3.29 -1.58 -37.10
C LEU A 773 -4.27 -0.50 -36.60
N GLU A 774 -3.80 0.49 -35.85
CA GLU A 774 -4.63 1.63 -35.42
C GLU A 774 -5.15 2.44 -36.62
N GLN A 775 -4.33 2.64 -37.65
CA GLN A 775 -4.77 3.25 -38.89
C GLN A 775 -5.80 2.36 -39.61
N ALA A 776 -5.61 1.04 -39.63
CA ALA A 776 -6.55 0.11 -40.24
C ALA A 776 -7.92 0.11 -39.55
N LYS A 777 -7.96 0.04 -38.20
CA LYS A 777 -9.20 0.14 -37.42
C LYS A 777 -9.94 1.46 -37.66
N ARG A 778 -9.22 2.57 -37.88
CA ARG A 778 -9.86 3.86 -38.23
C ARG A 778 -10.52 3.81 -39.61
N GLN A 779 -9.89 3.20 -40.60
CA GLN A 779 -10.51 3.03 -41.92
C GLN A 779 -11.69 2.06 -41.87
N GLN A 780 -11.54 0.96 -41.11
CA GLN A 780 -12.63 0.01 -40.82
C GLN A 780 -13.83 0.73 -40.21
N ALA A 781 -13.62 1.61 -39.22
CA ALA A 781 -14.69 2.39 -38.61
C ALA A 781 -15.40 3.31 -39.63
N LEU A 782 -14.66 3.98 -40.53
CA LEU A 782 -15.23 4.81 -41.60
C LEU A 782 -16.07 3.97 -42.58
N ARG A 783 -15.55 2.80 -43.01
CA ARG A 783 -16.26 1.82 -43.86
C ARG A 783 -17.49 1.23 -43.18
N LEU A 784 -17.42 0.96 -41.87
CA LEU A 784 -18.55 0.44 -41.10
C LEU A 784 -19.64 1.51 -40.86
N VAL A 785 -19.30 2.80 -40.84
CA VAL A 785 -20.28 3.89 -40.76
C VAL A 785 -21.04 4.06 -42.09
N SER A 786 -20.38 3.89 -43.25
CA SER A 786 -21.05 4.04 -44.56
C SER A 786 -22.01 2.90 -44.91
N ILE A 787 -21.93 1.74 -44.24
CA ILE A 787 -22.88 0.64 -44.42
C ILE A 787 -24.20 0.96 -43.68
N PRO A 788 -25.35 1.07 -44.37
CA PRO A 788 -26.64 1.32 -43.72
C PRO A 788 -27.16 0.08 -42.98
N GLY A 789 -27.88 0.30 -41.87
CA GLY A 789 -28.49 -0.77 -41.07
C GLY A 789 -27.58 -1.36 -39.98
N LYS A 790 -28.07 -2.44 -39.34
CA LYS A 790 -27.36 -3.16 -38.26
C LYS A 790 -26.34 -4.11 -38.87
N LYS A 791 -25.07 -3.98 -38.46
CA LYS A 791 -23.96 -4.82 -38.95
C LYS A 791 -23.99 -6.22 -38.32
N SER A 792 -23.58 -7.24 -39.07
CA SER A 792 -23.35 -8.58 -38.53
C SER A 792 -22.07 -8.60 -37.67
N ALA A 793 -21.95 -9.58 -36.78
CA ALA A 793 -20.73 -9.79 -36.00
C ALA A 793 -19.50 -9.96 -36.93
N ASP A 794 -19.63 -10.82 -37.95
CA ASP A 794 -18.59 -11.08 -38.96
C ASP A 794 -18.11 -9.79 -39.67
N THR A 795 -19.03 -8.86 -39.95
CA THR A 795 -18.68 -7.58 -40.59
C THR A 795 -17.90 -6.67 -39.64
N LEU A 796 -18.21 -6.70 -38.34
CA LEU A 796 -17.57 -5.87 -37.32
C LEU A 796 -16.14 -6.35 -36.98
N VAL A 797 -15.87 -7.65 -37.09
CA VAL A 797 -14.54 -8.22 -36.80
C VAL A 797 -13.59 -8.25 -38.00
N LEU A 798 -14.09 -8.14 -39.23
CA LEU A 798 -13.30 -8.27 -40.45
C LEU A 798 -12.65 -6.95 -40.90
N LEU A 799 -11.32 -6.97 -41.03
CA LEU A 799 -10.48 -5.96 -41.67
C LEU A 799 -10.20 -6.34 -43.13
N THR A 800 -10.53 -5.47 -44.08
CA THR A 800 -10.42 -5.68 -45.52
C THR A 800 -9.22 -4.94 -46.14
N VAL A 801 -8.89 -5.21 -47.40
CA VAL A 801 -7.74 -4.59 -48.09
C VAL A 801 -7.85 -3.06 -48.17
N ASP A 802 -9.07 -2.53 -48.27
CA ASP A 802 -9.38 -1.10 -48.25
C ASP A 802 -9.10 -0.44 -46.90
N ASP A 803 -9.17 -1.20 -45.80
CA ASP A 803 -8.86 -0.67 -44.48
C ASP A 803 -7.35 -0.51 -44.27
N MET A 804 -6.54 -1.33 -44.95
CA MET A 804 -5.09 -1.32 -44.77
C MET A 804 -4.47 0.02 -45.21
N PRO A 805 -3.46 0.55 -44.50
CA PRO A 805 -2.82 1.84 -44.78
C PRO A 805 -2.45 2.06 -46.25
N GLY A 806 -2.34 3.34 -46.63
CA GLY A 806 -1.68 3.75 -47.88
C GLY A 806 -0.21 3.32 -47.91
N ALA A 807 0.36 3.21 -49.11
CA ALA A 807 1.72 2.71 -49.36
C ALA A 807 2.83 3.74 -49.05
#